data_AF-A0A939S587-F1
#
_entry.id   AF-A0A939S587-F1
#
_cell.length_a   1.000
_cell.length_b   1.000
_cell.length_c   1.000
_cell.angle_alpha   90.00
_cell.angle_beta   90.00
_cell.angle_gamma   90.00
#
_symmetry.space_group_name_H-M   'P 1'
#
loop_
_entity.id
_entity.type
_entity.pdbx_description
1 polymer ?
#
loop_
_entity_poly.entity_id
_entity_poly.type
_entity_poly.pdbx_seq_one_letter_code
_entity_poly.pdbx_strand_id
1 'polypeptide(L)'
;MSRSVTPAVASLIARSNRLGSDKKNTNFAGGNTSAKGVERDPVTGEDVELLWVKGSGGDLGTLKESGLAVLRLDRMRALVGVYPGLEREDEMVAAFDYCLHGKGGAAPSIDTAMHGLVDAPHVDHLHPDSGIAIATAADGEELTAKIFGDRVVWVPWRRPGFQLGLDIAEIKARNPQAIGCILGGHGITAWGETSEESERNSLWIIDTAAAYIAEHGAPEPFGAVVPGFAALPEKDRRARAAALAPAIRGLASKDRVMVGHFTDSDVVLDFLSREKLAPLAALGTSCPDHFLRTKVRPLVLDLPATATLDEQLARLAELHEAYRQDYRAYYDAYATDDSPAMRGADPLIVLVPGVGMFSYGANKQTARVAGEFYVNAINVMRGAEALSTYAPISDEEKFRIEYWALEEAKLQRMPKPKSHQGRIAFVTGAASGIGKAIATRLAAEGACVVVADLDLEKAQAAAAELGSSDVAIGVAANVADADAVQAAVDAAVLAFGGVDIVVNNAGLSLSKSLLDTSEADWDLQHDVMAKGSFLVSKAAAAALIAQGLGGDIIYISSKNSVFAGPNNIAYSATKADQAHQVRLLAVELGEHGVRVNGINPDGVVRGSGIFASGWGANRAATYGVKEEDLGQFYANRTILKREVVPENVADAVYVLTGPELSRTTGLHVPVDSGVAAAFLR
;
A
#
# COMPACT_ATOMS: atom_id res chain seq x y z
N MET A 1 26.79 1.55 -25.43
CA MET A 1 27.38 0.21 -25.20
C MET A 1 27.09 -0.15 -23.76
N SER A 2 26.31 -1.22 -23.52
CA SER A 2 26.11 -1.77 -22.17
C SER A 2 27.49 -2.19 -21.65
N ARG A 3 27.95 -1.62 -20.53
CA ARG A 3 29.11 -2.20 -19.81
C ARG A 3 28.73 -3.65 -19.47
N SER A 4 29.66 -4.58 -19.66
CA SER A 4 29.49 -5.93 -19.12
C SER A 4 29.55 -5.81 -17.59
N VAL A 5 28.53 -6.30 -16.90
CA VAL A 5 28.51 -6.36 -15.43
C VAL A 5 29.78 -7.07 -14.96
N THR A 6 30.57 -6.43 -14.08
CA THR A 6 31.78 -7.06 -13.55
C THR A 6 31.42 -8.25 -12.66
N PRO A 7 32.30 -9.26 -12.52
CA PRO A 7 32.04 -10.42 -11.66
C PRO A 7 31.66 -10.02 -10.22
N ALA A 8 32.31 -8.98 -9.67
CA ALA A 8 32.01 -8.46 -8.33
C ALA A 8 30.58 -7.92 -8.21
N VAL A 9 30.11 -7.16 -9.20
CA VAL A 9 28.74 -6.62 -9.24
C VAL A 9 27.71 -7.74 -9.42
N ALA A 10 28.00 -8.73 -10.27
CA ALA A 10 27.12 -9.86 -10.48
C ALA A 10 26.95 -10.69 -9.19
N SER A 11 28.04 -11.00 -8.49
CA SER A 11 27.98 -11.71 -7.20
C SER A 11 27.27 -10.90 -6.12
N LEU A 12 27.53 -9.58 -6.04
CA LEU A 12 26.82 -8.67 -5.13
C LEU A 12 25.31 -8.71 -5.36
N ILE A 13 24.84 -8.56 -6.60
CA ILE A 13 23.41 -8.57 -6.92
C ILE A 13 22.81 -9.93 -6.59
N ALA A 14 23.47 -11.03 -6.94
CA ALA A 14 22.99 -12.38 -6.65
C ALA A 14 22.84 -12.63 -5.14
N ARG A 15 23.84 -12.24 -4.33
CA ARG A 15 23.76 -12.30 -2.86
C ARG A 15 22.64 -11.42 -2.32
N SER A 16 22.53 -10.19 -2.80
CA SER A 16 21.50 -9.24 -2.36
C SER A 16 20.10 -9.80 -2.58
N ASN A 17 19.86 -10.36 -3.76
CA ASN A 17 18.57 -10.96 -4.11
C ASN A 17 18.25 -12.18 -3.24
N ARG A 18 19.24 -13.05 -2.95
CA ARG A 18 19.05 -14.18 -2.03
C ARG A 18 18.72 -13.71 -0.62
N LEU A 19 19.54 -12.83 -0.04
CA LEU A 19 19.33 -12.28 1.29
C LEU A 19 17.96 -11.57 1.40
N GLY A 20 17.62 -10.71 0.45
CA GLY A 20 16.37 -9.94 0.45
C GLY A 20 15.11 -10.72 0.08
N SER A 21 15.24 -11.92 -0.50
CA SER A 21 14.11 -12.80 -0.79
C SER A 21 13.53 -13.47 0.45
N ASP A 22 14.35 -13.67 1.49
CA ASP A 22 13.90 -14.17 2.79
C ASP A 22 13.70 -13.00 3.77
N LYS A 23 12.44 -12.77 4.16
CA LYS A 23 12.05 -11.69 5.06
C LYS A 23 12.50 -11.87 6.50
N LYS A 24 13.02 -13.05 6.86
CA LYS A 24 13.71 -13.25 8.14
C LYS A 24 15.05 -12.53 8.19
N ASN A 25 15.67 -12.30 7.04
CA ASN A 25 16.98 -11.68 6.97
C ASN A 25 16.92 -10.15 6.99
N THR A 26 15.88 -9.58 6.35
CA THR A 26 15.73 -8.12 6.27
C THR A 26 14.30 -7.71 5.92
N ASN A 27 13.92 -6.52 6.37
CA ASN A 27 12.60 -5.93 6.11
C ASN A 27 12.45 -5.47 4.64
N PHE A 28 11.21 -5.21 4.21
CA PHE A 28 10.94 -4.67 2.86
C PHE A 28 11.63 -3.31 2.64
N ALA A 29 12.36 -3.19 1.52
CA ALA A 29 13.18 -2.01 1.20
C ALA A 29 14.27 -1.64 2.23
N GLY A 30 14.44 -2.42 3.30
CA GLY A 30 15.48 -2.28 4.33
C GLY A 30 16.78 -3.01 3.96
N GLY A 31 17.82 -2.74 4.75
CA GLY A 31 19.16 -3.29 4.59
C GLY A 31 19.95 -2.76 3.39
N ASN A 32 21.28 -2.91 3.45
CA ASN A 32 22.23 -2.53 2.42
C ASN A 32 23.31 -3.61 2.27
N THR A 33 23.73 -3.87 1.05
CA THR A 33 24.82 -4.79 0.73
C THR A 33 25.84 -4.05 -0.12
N SER A 34 27.12 -4.39 0.03
CA SER A 34 28.18 -3.78 -0.78
C SER A 34 29.29 -4.74 -1.15
N ALA A 35 29.98 -4.40 -2.23
CA ALA A 35 31.24 -4.99 -2.64
C ALA A 35 32.24 -3.88 -2.98
N LYS A 36 33.51 -4.10 -2.66
CA LYS A 36 34.63 -3.27 -3.06
C LYS A 36 35.47 -4.03 -4.09
N GLY A 37 36.05 -3.32 -5.05
CA GLY A 37 36.89 -3.95 -6.06
C GLY A 37 37.52 -2.93 -7.02
N VAL A 38 38.36 -3.43 -7.92
CA VAL A 38 39.14 -2.57 -8.83
C VAL A 38 38.49 -2.57 -10.22
N GLU A 39 38.29 -1.38 -10.79
CA GLU A 39 37.96 -1.19 -12.20
C GLU A 39 38.92 -0.21 -12.86
N ARG A 40 38.97 -0.24 -14.19
CA ARG A 40 39.71 0.76 -14.97
C ARG A 40 38.88 2.02 -15.14
N ASP A 41 39.39 3.15 -14.65
CA ASP A 41 38.77 4.45 -14.82
C ASP A 41 38.77 4.82 -16.31
N PRO A 42 37.60 5.04 -16.93
CA PRO A 42 37.52 5.35 -18.35
C PRO A 42 38.06 6.74 -18.70
N VAL A 43 38.26 7.62 -17.70
CA VAL A 43 38.77 8.98 -17.89
C VAL A 43 40.30 9.01 -17.80
N THR A 44 40.87 8.39 -16.75
CA THR A 44 42.33 8.42 -16.54
C THR A 44 43.04 7.22 -17.16
N GLY A 45 42.33 6.11 -17.39
CA GLY A 45 42.91 4.85 -17.80
C GLY A 45 43.71 4.15 -16.70
N GLU A 46 43.58 4.57 -15.45
CA GLU A 46 44.22 3.95 -14.28
C GLU A 46 43.28 2.97 -13.59
N ASP A 47 43.84 2.02 -12.86
CA ASP A 47 43.07 1.11 -12.01
C ASP A 47 42.66 1.86 -10.73
N VAL A 48 41.38 1.79 -10.38
CA VAL A 48 40.79 2.54 -9.28
C VAL A 48 39.90 1.64 -8.44
N GLU A 49 39.95 1.82 -7.12
CA GLU A 49 39.07 1.11 -6.20
C GLU A 49 37.69 1.75 -6.18
N LEU A 50 36.68 0.92 -6.40
CA LEU A 50 35.27 1.28 -6.38
C LEU A 50 34.54 0.57 -5.26
N LEU A 51 33.55 1.25 -4.71
CA LEU A 51 32.52 0.72 -3.84
C LEU A 51 31.21 0.65 -4.64
N TRP A 52 30.65 -0.54 -4.77
CA TRP A 52 29.26 -0.75 -5.20
C TRP A 52 28.43 -1.04 -3.97
N VAL A 53 27.42 -0.23 -3.70
CA VAL A 53 26.52 -0.39 -2.54
C VAL A 53 25.08 -0.22 -3.00
N LYS A 54 24.14 -0.97 -2.41
CA LYS A 54 22.70 -0.72 -2.63
C LYS A 54 22.39 0.75 -2.33
N GLY A 55 21.86 1.48 -3.31
CA GLY A 55 21.49 2.88 -3.14
C GLY A 55 20.18 3.07 -2.37
N SER A 56 19.85 4.32 -2.08
CA SER A 56 18.64 4.70 -1.34
C SER A 56 17.36 4.28 -2.08
N GLY A 57 16.39 3.74 -1.34
CA GLY A 57 15.02 3.45 -1.82
C GLY A 57 14.85 2.15 -2.62
N GLY A 58 15.90 1.34 -2.81
CA GLY A 58 15.83 0.04 -3.47
C GLY A 58 15.55 -1.13 -2.52
N ASP A 59 14.90 -2.17 -3.02
CA ASP A 59 14.69 -3.45 -2.31
C ASP A 59 15.80 -4.46 -2.65
N LEU A 60 16.35 -5.12 -1.62
CA LEU A 60 17.44 -6.08 -1.80
C LEU A 60 17.03 -7.31 -2.63
N GLY A 61 15.80 -7.81 -2.44
CA GLY A 61 15.31 -9.02 -3.11
C GLY A 61 15.12 -8.87 -4.62
N THR A 62 15.04 -7.62 -5.09
CA THR A 62 14.80 -7.26 -6.49
C THR A 62 15.87 -6.34 -7.07
N LEU A 63 17.04 -6.29 -6.41
CA LEU A 63 18.12 -5.38 -6.76
C LEU A 63 18.62 -5.65 -8.19
N LYS A 64 18.86 -4.55 -8.91
CA LYS A 64 19.49 -4.51 -10.24
C LYS A 64 20.69 -3.57 -10.19
N GLU A 65 21.54 -3.63 -11.21
CA GLU A 65 22.72 -2.75 -11.33
C GLU A 65 22.36 -1.26 -11.23
N SER A 66 21.24 -0.85 -11.84
CA SER A 66 20.74 0.54 -11.75
C SER A 66 20.36 0.97 -10.33
N GLY A 67 20.18 0.03 -9.40
CA GLY A 67 19.92 0.27 -7.99
C GLY A 67 21.18 0.39 -7.12
N LEU A 68 22.37 0.27 -7.70
CA LEU A 68 23.64 0.45 -6.99
C LEU A 68 24.11 1.90 -7.07
N ALA A 69 24.60 2.44 -5.96
CA ALA A 69 25.47 3.61 -5.96
C ALA A 69 26.91 3.14 -6.15
N VAL A 70 27.65 3.84 -7.02
CA VAL A 70 29.05 3.51 -7.35
C VAL A 70 29.94 4.67 -6.95
N LEU A 71 30.85 4.46 -6.00
CA LEU A 71 31.71 5.49 -5.43
C LEU A 71 33.19 5.12 -5.59
N ARG A 72 34.04 6.11 -5.81
CA ARG A 72 35.50 6.02 -5.68
C ARG A 72 35.87 5.85 -4.21
N LEU A 73 36.46 4.70 -3.86
CA LEU A 73 36.72 4.33 -2.47
C LEU A 73 37.77 5.25 -1.82
N ASP A 74 38.79 5.66 -2.57
CA ASP A 74 39.80 6.63 -2.14
C ASP A 74 39.18 7.97 -1.74
N ARG A 75 38.24 8.47 -2.54
CA ARG A 75 37.52 9.72 -2.24
C ARG A 75 36.58 9.57 -1.05
N MET A 76 35.86 8.45 -0.99
CA MET A 76 34.94 8.16 0.10
C MET A 76 35.69 8.10 1.45
N ARG A 77 36.83 7.42 1.50
CA ARG A 77 37.69 7.35 2.70
C ARG A 77 38.35 8.70 3.02
N ALA A 78 38.63 9.54 2.03
CA ALA A 78 39.13 10.90 2.26
C ALA A 78 38.11 11.79 2.99
N LEU A 79 36.81 11.48 2.94
CA LEU A 79 35.78 12.22 3.66
C LEU A 79 35.99 12.22 5.18
N VAL A 80 36.72 11.24 5.74
CA VAL A 80 37.10 11.21 7.16
C VAL A 80 37.87 12.47 7.55
N GLY A 81 38.73 12.99 6.67
CA GLY A 81 39.54 14.18 6.94
C GLY A 81 38.76 15.51 6.94
N VAL A 82 37.52 15.50 6.44
CA VAL A 82 36.66 16.70 6.36
C VAL A 82 35.34 16.52 7.11
N TYR A 83 35.15 15.40 7.82
CA TYR A 83 33.96 15.13 8.60
C TYR A 83 33.84 16.18 9.74
N PRO A 84 32.75 16.98 9.77
CA PRO A 84 32.65 18.11 10.69
C PRO A 84 32.21 17.74 12.11
N GLY A 85 31.93 16.46 12.38
CA GLY A 85 31.41 15.96 13.66
C GLY A 85 29.89 15.79 13.69
N LEU A 86 29.39 15.22 14.78
CA LEU A 86 27.99 14.78 14.97
C LEU A 86 26.95 15.87 14.72
N GLU A 87 27.23 17.11 15.13
CA GLU A 87 26.30 18.24 15.00
C GLU A 87 26.02 18.61 13.54
N ARG A 88 26.94 18.30 12.63
CA ARG A 88 26.90 18.68 11.21
C ARG A 88 27.00 17.46 10.29
N GLU A 89 26.67 16.28 10.81
CA GLU A 89 26.84 15.01 10.10
C GLU A 89 25.95 14.89 8.87
N ASP A 90 24.78 15.53 8.87
CA ASP A 90 23.86 15.49 7.72
C ASP A 90 24.48 16.13 6.45
N GLU A 91 25.52 16.98 6.59
CA GLU A 91 26.30 17.51 5.47
C GLU A 91 27.04 16.42 4.68
N MET A 92 27.34 15.29 5.32
CA MET A 92 28.07 14.18 4.69
C MET A 92 27.28 13.52 3.57
N VAL A 93 25.95 13.66 3.55
CA VAL A 93 25.13 13.07 2.49
C VAL A 93 25.37 13.73 1.15
N ALA A 94 25.44 15.05 1.14
CA ALA A 94 25.83 15.79 -0.07
C ALA A 94 27.30 15.53 -0.43
N ALA A 95 28.16 15.26 0.56
CA ALA A 95 29.56 14.95 0.31
C ALA A 95 29.75 13.66 -0.52
N PHE A 96 28.87 12.67 -0.37
CA PHE A 96 28.93 11.43 -1.16
C PHE A 96 28.78 11.66 -2.67
N ASP A 97 28.07 12.73 -3.10
CA ASP A 97 27.92 13.05 -4.52
C ASP A 97 29.27 13.37 -5.20
N TYR A 98 30.24 13.90 -4.45
CA TYR A 98 31.60 14.17 -4.94
C TYR A 98 32.48 12.91 -5.04
N CYS A 99 32.01 11.80 -4.47
CA CYS A 99 32.67 10.50 -4.52
C CYS A 99 32.13 9.60 -5.64
N LEU A 100 31.03 9.97 -6.31
CA LEU A 100 30.40 9.14 -7.35
C LEU A 100 31.34 8.87 -8.55
N HIS A 101 31.27 7.66 -9.09
CA HIS A 101 32.00 7.24 -10.29
C HIS A 101 31.04 6.88 -11.44
N GLY A 102 31.21 7.56 -12.58
CA GLY A 102 30.43 7.30 -13.80
C GLY A 102 29.10 8.06 -13.91
N LYS A 103 28.34 7.76 -14.96
CA LYS A 103 27.05 8.41 -15.24
C LYS A 103 25.92 7.69 -14.50
N GLY A 104 25.78 7.97 -13.21
CA GLY A 104 24.56 7.73 -12.43
C GLY A 104 24.21 6.27 -12.16
N GLY A 105 24.30 5.89 -10.88
CA GLY A 105 23.55 4.80 -10.29
C GLY A 105 22.45 5.35 -9.38
N ALA A 106 21.88 4.53 -8.50
CA ALA A 106 21.03 5.05 -7.43
C ALA A 106 21.82 6.03 -6.53
N ALA A 107 21.12 6.96 -5.86
CA ALA A 107 21.77 7.85 -4.90
C ALA A 107 22.37 7.04 -3.74
N PRO A 108 23.56 7.40 -3.22
CA PRO A 108 24.12 6.77 -2.02
C PRO A 108 23.13 6.82 -0.85
N SER A 109 23.01 5.73 -0.08
CA SER A 109 22.26 5.75 1.18
C SER A 109 23.10 6.40 2.28
N ILE A 110 22.46 6.76 3.39
CA ILE A 110 23.18 7.23 4.58
C ILE A 110 24.18 6.18 5.10
N ASP A 111 23.80 4.90 5.04
CA ASP A 111 24.62 3.78 5.49
C ASP A 111 25.85 3.53 4.60
N THR A 112 26.00 4.24 3.48
CA THR A 112 27.20 4.15 2.60
C THR A 112 28.49 4.32 3.40
N ALA A 113 28.48 5.13 4.46
CA ALA A 113 29.62 5.30 5.37
C ALA A 113 30.15 3.97 5.92
N MET A 114 29.29 3.11 6.47
CA MET A 114 29.72 1.83 7.03
C MET A 114 30.30 0.92 5.94
N HIS A 115 29.71 0.94 4.75
CA HIS A 115 30.10 0.09 3.64
C HIS A 115 31.46 0.48 3.04
N GLY A 116 31.87 1.75 3.11
CA GLY A 116 33.17 2.19 2.59
C GLY A 116 34.28 2.30 3.65
N LEU A 117 33.93 2.60 4.90
CA LEU A 117 34.90 2.80 5.99
C LEU A 117 35.33 1.48 6.64
N VAL A 118 34.44 0.49 6.75
CA VAL A 118 34.81 -0.84 7.26
C VAL A 118 35.81 -1.50 6.30
N ASP A 119 36.96 -1.88 6.84
CA ASP A 119 38.04 -2.49 6.06
C ASP A 119 37.77 -3.97 5.82
N ALA A 120 36.83 -4.23 4.92
CA ALA A 120 36.47 -5.55 4.40
C ALA A 120 35.97 -5.43 2.96
N PRO A 121 36.30 -6.35 2.04
CA PRO A 121 35.84 -6.26 0.64
C PRO A 121 34.32 -6.31 0.50
N HIS A 122 33.63 -7.08 1.33
CA HIS A 122 32.18 -7.22 1.31
C HIS A 122 31.58 -6.89 2.67
N VAL A 123 30.50 -6.10 2.67
CA VAL A 123 29.79 -5.68 3.90
C VAL A 123 28.29 -5.77 3.64
N ASP A 124 27.58 -6.39 4.56
CA ASP A 124 26.12 -6.52 4.59
C ASP A 124 25.60 -5.88 5.87
N HIS A 125 24.60 -5.01 5.74
CA HIS A 125 23.84 -4.43 6.84
C HIS A 125 22.38 -4.85 6.67
N LEU A 126 21.84 -5.56 7.66
CA LEU A 126 20.54 -6.22 7.56
C LEU A 126 19.70 -5.96 8.81
N HIS A 127 18.39 -6.14 8.66
CA HIS A 127 17.39 -5.90 9.71
C HIS A 127 16.58 -7.16 10.07
N PRO A 128 17.22 -8.25 10.52
CA PRO A 128 16.52 -9.48 10.91
C PRO A 128 15.80 -9.31 12.26
N ASP A 129 14.58 -9.84 12.39
CA ASP A 129 13.81 -9.77 13.65
C ASP A 129 14.61 -10.29 14.86
N SER A 130 15.35 -11.39 14.68
CA SER A 130 16.17 -12.01 15.74
C SER A 130 17.35 -11.14 16.17
N GLY A 131 18.01 -10.46 15.23
CA GLY A 131 19.11 -9.55 15.53
C GLY A 131 18.62 -8.26 16.20
N ILE A 132 17.49 -7.71 15.72
CA ILE A 132 16.90 -6.51 16.33
C ILE A 132 16.35 -6.82 17.73
N ALA A 133 15.82 -8.02 17.98
CA ALA A 133 15.42 -8.45 19.31
C ALA A 133 16.57 -8.35 20.33
N ILE A 134 17.77 -8.79 19.96
CA ILE A 134 18.97 -8.62 20.80
C ILE A 134 19.35 -7.13 20.89
N ALA A 135 19.32 -6.41 19.76
CA ALA A 135 19.66 -4.98 19.70
C ALA A 135 18.75 -4.09 20.55
N THR A 136 17.52 -4.52 20.81
CA THR A 136 16.51 -3.78 21.58
C THR A 136 16.19 -4.44 22.92
N ALA A 137 16.98 -5.41 23.35
CA ALA A 137 16.92 -5.92 24.71
C ALA A 137 17.67 -4.97 25.65
N ALA A 138 17.15 -4.77 26.86
CA ALA A 138 17.75 -3.90 27.88
C ALA A 138 19.22 -4.26 28.21
N ASP A 139 19.58 -5.53 28.06
CA ASP A 139 20.90 -6.14 28.27
C ASP A 139 21.55 -6.61 26.94
N GLY A 140 21.21 -5.98 25.82
CA GLY A 140 21.64 -6.38 24.48
C GLY A 140 23.16 -6.54 24.30
N GLU A 141 23.97 -5.72 24.98
CA GLU A 141 25.44 -5.85 24.97
C GLU A 141 25.90 -7.16 25.62
N GLU A 142 25.37 -7.50 26.80
CA GLU A 142 25.68 -8.74 27.51
C GLU A 142 25.19 -9.96 26.72
N LEU A 143 23.96 -9.88 26.19
CA LEU A 143 23.40 -10.93 25.34
C LEU A 143 24.25 -11.16 24.09
N THR A 144 24.74 -10.10 23.44
CA THR A 144 25.61 -10.22 22.27
C THR A 144 26.88 -11.00 22.61
N ALA A 145 27.56 -10.64 23.70
CA ALA A 145 28.75 -11.35 24.17
C ALA A 145 28.45 -12.81 24.54
N LYS A 146 27.30 -13.07 25.17
CA LYS A 146 26.88 -14.41 25.59
C LYS A 146 26.55 -15.33 24.40
N ILE A 147 25.89 -14.80 23.38
CA ILE A 147 25.41 -15.57 22.22
C ILE A 147 26.55 -15.84 21.24
N PHE A 148 27.39 -14.83 20.99
CA PHE A 148 28.37 -14.88 19.88
C PHE A 148 29.82 -14.92 20.33
N GLY A 149 30.11 -14.74 21.62
CA GLY A 149 31.46 -14.58 22.13
C GLY A 149 32.12 -13.32 21.56
N ASP A 150 33.34 -13.48 21.06
CA ASP A 150 34.14 -12.41 20.45
C ASP A 150 34.00 -12.33 18.92
N ARG A 151 33.17 -13.20 18.32
CA ARG A 151 32.97 -13.26 16.86
C ARG A 151 32.00 -12.22 16.34
N VAL A 152 31.07 -11.76 17.18
CA VAL A 152 30.14 -10.66 16.88
C VAL A 152 30.17 -9.71 18.07
N VAL A 153 30.38 -8.44 17.78
CA VAL A 153 30.62 -7.41 18.79
C VAL A 153 29.45 -6.45 18.88
N TRP A 154 29.26 -5.83 20.05
CA TRP A 154 28.21 -4.84 20.26
C TRP A 154 28.66 -3.44 19.82
N VAL A 155 27.77 -2.71 19.18
CA VAL A 155 27.89 -1.26 18.93
C VAL A 155 26.75 -0.57 19.66
N PRO A 156 27.02 0.36 20.59
CA PRO A 156 25.98 1.16 21.23
C PRO A 156 25.14 1.91 20.19
N TRP A 157 23.90 2.28 20.57
CA TRP A 157 23.02 3.04 19.69
C TRP A 157 23.73 4.29 19.14
N ARG A 158 23.67 4.43 17.82
CA ARG A 158 24.10 5.60 17.07
C ARG A 158 23.13 5.78 15.91
N ARG A 159 22.66 7.03 15.73
CA ARG A 159 21.86 7.40 14.56
C ARG A 159 22.60 7.00 13.27
N PRO A 160 21.91 6.39 12.28
CA PRO A 160 22.53 6.04 10.99
C PRO A 160 23.23 7.24 10.36
N GLY A 161 24.47 7.05 9.89
CA GLY A 161 25.30 8.15 9.43
C GLY A 161 26.80 7.86 9.34
N PHE A 162 27.57 8.92 9.06
CA PHE A 162 29.01 8.88 8.92
C PHE A 162 29.73 8.48 10.22
N GLN A 163 29.27 8.96 11.39
CA GLN A 163 29.88 8.59 12.67
C GLN A 163 29.68 7.11 12.96
N LEU A 164 28.50 6.55 12.67
CA LEU A 164 28.28 5.11 12.83
C LEU A 164 29.27 4.30 11.97
N GLY A 165 29.56 4.75 10.75
CA GLY A 165 30.57 4.13 9.90
C GLY A 165 31.98 4.17 10.50
N LEU A 166 32.36 5.27 11.15
CA LEU A 166 33.63 5.39 11.89
C LEU A 166 33.67 4.44 13.10
N ASP A 167 32.59 4.42 13.89
CA ASP A 167 32.48 3.59 15.10
C ASP A 167 32.64 2.10 14.74
N ILE A 168 31.97 1.62 13.68
CA ILE A 168 32.07 0.22 13.22
C ILE A 168 33.47 -0.08 12.65
N ALA A 169 34.06 0.85 11.89
CA ALA A 169 35.41 0.67 11.34
C ALA A 169 36.46 0.54 12.45
N GLU A 170 36.37 1.35 13.50
CA GLU A 170 37.23 1.23 14.68
C GLU A 170 37.03 -0.10 15.41
N ILE A 171 35.77 -0.53 15.55
CA ILE A 171 35.43 -1.81 16.17
C ILE A 171 36.02 -2.99 15.39
N LYS A 172 35.95 -2.99 14.05
CA LYS A 172 36.59 -4.00 13.22
C LYS A 172 38.10 -4.00 13.38
N ALA A 173 38.73 -2.82 13.40
CA ALA A 173 40.18 -2.70 13.58
C ALA A 173 40.65 -3.27 14.94
N ARG A 174 39.89 -3.04 16.02
CA ARG A 174 40.18 -3.56 17.36
C ARG A 174 39.88 -5.05 17.52
N ASN A 175 38.98 -5.61 16.70
CA ASN A 175 38.51 -6.99 16.77
C ASN A 175 38.71 -7.69 15.41
N PRO A 176 39.96 -8.01 15.02
CA PRO A 176 40.23 -8.61 13.71
C PRO A 176 39.52 -9.95 13.51
N GLN A 177 39.28 -10.70 14.59
CA GLN A 177 38.54 -11.97 14.61
C GLN A 177 37.03 -11.83 14.37
N ALA A 178 36.47 -10.64 14.58
CA ALA A 178 35.04 -10.42 14.44
C ALA A 178 34.62 -10.53 12.96
N ILE A 179 33.46 -11.13 12.74
CA ILE A 179 32.81 -11.31 11.43
C ILE A 179 31.61 -10.37 11.23
N GLY A 180 31.23 -9.64 12.27
CA GLY A 180 30.09 -8.74 12.27
C GLY A 180 29.88 -8.05 13.61
N CYS A 181 28.80 -7.29 13.70
CA CYS A 181 28.35 -6.64 14.93
C CYS A 181 26.83 -6.56 15.04
N ILE A 182 26.33 -6.48 16.28
CA ILE A 182 24.96 -6.08 16.60
C ILE A 182 24.98 -4.57 16.87
N LEU A 183 24.11 -3.84 16.18
CA LEU A 183 23.93 -2.40 16.33
C LEU A 183 22.75 -2.17 17.27
N GLY A 184 23.01 -1.76 18.51
CA GLY A 184 21.97 -1.50 19.51
C GLY A 184 20.91 -0.55 18.95
N GLY A 185 19.63 -0.92 19.07
CA GLY A 185 18.47 -0.18 18.54
C GLY A 185 18.29 -0.20 17.01
N HIS A 186 19.08 -0.96 16.24
CA HIS A 186 19.06 -0.87 14.77
C HIS A 186 18.98 -2.22 14.05
N GLY A 187 20.01 -3.06 14.12
CA GLY A 187 20.11 -4.26 13.27
C GLY A 187 21.48 -4.93 13.37
N ILE A 188 21.89 -5.64 12.32
CA ILE A 188 23.18 -6.33 12.28
C ILE A 188 24.05 -5.82 11.13
N THR A 189 25.36 -5.96 11.28
CA THR A 189 26.31 -5.83 10.18
C THR A 189 27.18 -7.08 10.13
N ALA A 190 27.44 -7.61 8.95
CA ALA A 190 28.38 -8.69 8.71
C ALA A 190 29.35 -8.30 7.59
N TRP A 191 30.53 -8.90 7.58
CA TRP A 191 31.52 -8.66 6.55
C TRP A 191 32.28 -9.94 6.18
N GLY A 192 32.95 -9.93 5.02
CA GLY A 192 33.72 -11.06 4.52
C GLY A 192 34.67 -10.70 3.38
N GLU A 193 35.60 -11.62 3.08
CA GLU A 193 36.57 -11.46 1.98
C GLU A 193 35.94 -11.71 0.61
N THR A 194 34.89 -12.53 0.57
CA THR A 194 34.09 -12.78 -0.64
C THR A 194 32.60 -12.55 -0.39
N SER A 195 31.84 -12.44 -1.48
CA SER A 195 30.38 -12.33 -1.42
C SER A 195 29.76 -13.53 -0.69
N GLU A 196 30.22 -14.74 -0.97
CA GLU A 196 29.73 -15.98 -0.36
C GLU A 196 30.07 -16.04 1.13
N GLU A 197 31.25 -15.55 1.53
CA GLU A 197 31.63 -15.49 2.94
C GLU A 197 30.80 -14.48 3.73
N SER A 198 30.59 -13.27 3.19
CA SER A 198 29.78 -12.25 3.85
C SER A 198 28.30 -12.68 3.97
N GLU A 199 27.76 -13.38 2.95
CA GLU A 199 26.44 -14.00 3.03
C GLU A 199 26.38 -15.08 4.13
N ARG A 200 27.36 -15.99 4.16
CA ARG A 200 27.46 -17.03 5.18
C ARG A 200 27.57 -16.45 6.58
N ASN A 201 28.36 -15.38 6.77
CA ASN A 201 28.51 -14.70 8.05
C ASN A 201 27.20 -14.03 8.47
N SER A 202 26.51 -13.35 7.53
CA SER A 202 25.19 -12.76 7.78
C SER A 202 24.19 -13.80 8.28
N LEU A 203 24.02 -14.90 7.52
CA LEU A 203 23.10 -15.97 7.87
C LEU A 203 23.47 -16.64 9.18
N TRP A 204 24.76 -16.87 9.44
CA TRP A 204 25.20 -17.44 10.71
C TRP A 204 24.83 -16.56 11.91
N ILE A 205 24.98 -15.23 11.81
CA ILE A 205 24.56 -14.30 12.90
C ILE A 205 23.04 -14.40 13.12
N ILE A 206 22.26 -14.38 12.03
CA ILE A 206 20.80 -14.41 12.06
C ILE A 206 20.28 -15.71 12.67
N ASP A 207 20.78 -16.84 12.17
CA ASP A 207 20.36 -18.18 12.58
C ASP A 207 20.78 -18.48 14.02
N THR A 208 21.98 -18.03 14.42
CA THR A 208 22.46 -18.20 15.80
C THR A 208 21.61 -17.38 16.78
N ALA A 209 21.26 -16.13 16.45
CA ALA A 209 20.34 -15.33 17.25
C ALA A 209 18.96 -16.00 17.37
N ALA A 210 18.40 -16.45 16.25
CA ALA A 210 17.09 -17.07 16.21
C ALA A 210 17.06 -18.39 17.01
N ALA A 211 18.08 -19.23 16.86
CA ALA A 211 18.23 -20.47 17.62
C ALA A 211 18.34 -20.20 19.13
N TYR A 212 19.12 -19.19 19.52
CA TYR A 212 19.28 -18.82 20.92
C TYR A 212 17.96 -18.38 21.56
N ILE A 213 17.20 -17.50 20.88
CA ILE A 213 15.86 -17.07 21.32
C ILE A 213 14.92 -18.27 21.47
N ALA A 214 14.93 -19.20 20.50
CA ALA A 214 14.07 -20.38 20.55
C ALA A 214 14.42 -21.35 21.69
N GLU A 215 15.71 -21.50 22.03
CA GLU A 215 16.18 -22.41 23.07
C GLU A 215 16.07 -21.83 24.49
N HIS A 216 16.32 -20.53 24.65
CA HIS A 216 16.44 -19.88 25.97
C HIS A 216 15.29 -18.92 26.29
N GLY A 217 14.41 -18.64 25.33
CA GLY A 217 13.32 -17.69 25.50
C GLY A 217 12.23 -18.17 26.46
N ALA A 218 11.65 -17.23 27.19
CA ALA A 218 10.44 -17.48 27.98
C ALA A 218 9.29 -17.94 27.06
N PRO A 219 8.45 -18.90 27.50
CA PRO A 219 7.38 -19.47 26.67
C PRO A 219 6.26 -18.48 26.35
N GLU A 220 6.01 -17.52 27.25
CA GLU A 220 4.92 -16.54 27.15
C GLU A 220 5.49 -15.12 27.27
N PRO A 221 6.26 -14.64 26.28
CA PRO A 221 7.02 -13.39 26.38
C PRO A 221 6.11 -12.17 26.60
N PHE A 222 4.90 -12.21 26.06
CA PHE A 222 3.89 -11.15 26.22
C PHE A 222 2.98 -11.29 27.44
N GLY A 223 3.21 -12.30 28.29
CA GLY A 223 2.37 -12.58 29.46
C GLY A 223 1.14 -13.44 29.14
N ALA A 224 0.24 -13.54 30.12
CA ALA A 224 -0.93 -14.40 29.99
C ALA A 224 -1.95 -13.84 28.98
N VAL A 225 -2.86 -14.70 28.51
CA VAL A 225 -4.01 -14.27 27.71
C VAL A 225 -4.99 -13.51 28.60
N VAL A 226 -5.35 -12.30 28.19
CA VAL A 226 -6.32 -11.45 28.88
C VAL A 226 -7.74 -11.96 28.57
N PRO A 227 -8.57 -12.25 29.59
CA PRO A 227 -9.96 -12.64 29.38
C PRO A 227 -10.73 -11.64 28.50
N GLY A 228 -11.35 -12.13 27.43
CA GLY A 228 -12.11 -11.32 26.48
C GLY A 228 -11.30 -10.72 25.32
N PHE A 229 -9.97 -10.86 25.29
CA PHE A 229 -9.13 -10.32 24.21
C PHE A 229 -8.70 -11.39 23.18
N ALA A 230 -9.05 -12.66 23.43
CA ALA A 230 -8.79 -13.76 22.52
C ALA A 230 -9.40 -13.52 21.12
N ALA A 231 -8.75 -14.05 20.10
CA ALA A 231 -9.22 -13.99 18.71
C ALA A 231 -10.66 -14.49 18.59
N LEU A 232 -11.50 -13.70 17.92
CA LEU A 232 -12.82 -14.16 17.49
C LEU A 232 -12.66 -15.28 16.44
N PRO A 233 -13.66 -16.17 16.30
CA PRO A 233 -13.71 -17.12 15.19
C PRO A 233 -13.53 -16.39 13.86
N GLU A 234 -12.80 -16.98 12.91
CA GLU A 234 -12.37 -16.29 11.68
C GLU A 234 -13.52 -15.59 10.94
N LYS A 235 -14.67 -16.26 10.80
CA LYS A 235 -15.85 -15.67 10.15
C LYS A 235 -16.34 -14.41 10.87
N ASP A 236 -16.50 -14.48 12.18
CA ASP A 236 -17.00 -13.37 13.01
C ASP A 236 -15.98 -12.23 13.06
N ARG A 237 -14.70 -12.60 13.10
CA ARG A 237 -13.55 -11.70 13.07
C ARG A 237 -13.51 -10.88 11.79
N ARG A 238 -13.63 -11.53 10.62
CA ARG A 238 -13.61 -10.84 9.32
C ARG A 238 -14.85 -9.99 9.10
N ALA A 239 -16.03 -10.46 9.52
CA ALA A 239 -17.24 -9.65 9.51
C ALA A 239 -17.11 -8.40 10.41
N ARG A 240 -16.54 -8.58 11.61
CA ARG A 240 -16.25 -7.46 12.52
C ARG A 240 -15.25 -6.47 11.91
N ALA A 241 -14.20 -6.97 11.27
CA ALA A 241 -13.21 -6.13 10.60
C ALA A 241 -13.82 -5.33 9.45
N ALA A 242 -14.68 -5.94 8.62
CA ALA A 242 -15.39 -5.26 7.55
C ALA A 242 -16.32 -4.15 8.08
N ALA A 243 -16.97 -4.38 9.23
CA ALA A 243 -17.83 -3.37 9.86
C ALA A 243 -17.06 -2.18 10.46
N LEU A 244 -15.87 -2.42 11.02
CA LEU A 244 -15.03 -1.39 11.65
C LEU A 244 -14.19 -0.59 10.66
N ALA A 245 -13.68 -1.25 9.60
CA ALA A 245 -12.67 -0.69 8.70
C ALA A 245 -13.03 0.67 8.09
N PRO A 246 -14.27 0.94 7.60
CA PRO A 246 -14.60 2.24 7.03
C PRO A 246 -14.46 3.36 8.05
N ALA A 247 -14.95 3.18 9.27
CA ALA A 247 -14.85 4.16 10.33
C ALA A 247 -13.39 4.37 10.78
N ILE A 248 -12.62 3.29 10.96
CA ILE A 248 -11.19 3.38 11.28
C ILE A 248 -10.43 4.12 10.17
N ARG A 249 -10.75 3.86 8.90
CA ARG A 249 -10.17 4.59 7.76
C ARG A 249 -10.52 6.07 7.82
N GLY A 250 -11.74 6.43 8.17
CA GLY A 250 -12.16 7.81 8.39
C GLY A 250 -11.31 8.51 9.45
N LEU A 251 -11.06 7.83 10.59
CA LEU A 251 -10.17 8.34 11.64
C LEU A 251 -8.73 8.50 11.15
N ALA A 252 -8.19 7.51 10.43
CA ALA A 252 -6.85 7.55 9.85
C ALA A 252 -6.68 8.56 8.69
N SER A 253 -7.78 9.20 8.26
CA SER A 253 -7.83 10.05 7.06
C SER A 253 -8.24 11.51 7.33
N LYS A 254 -8.23 11.98 8.58
CA LYS A 254 -8.59 13.39 8.89
C LYS A 254 -7.58 14.38 8.33
N ASP A 255 -6.30 14.05 8.34
CA ASP A 255 -5.25 14.94 7.81
C ASP A 255 -5.08 14.79 6.28
N ARG A 256 -5.24 13.57 5.77
CA ARG A 256 -5.18 13.24 4.33
C ARG A 256 -5.90 11.93 4.07
N VAL A 257 -6.52 11.78 2.91
CA VAL A 257 -7.19 10.51 2.54
C VAL A 257 -6.15 9.39 2.40
N MET A 258 -6.36 8.29 3.13
CA MET A 258 -5.50 7.10 3.11
C MET A 258 -6.23 5.87 2.56
N VAL A 259 -5.46 4.85 2.17
CA VAL A 259 -5.93 3.49 1.85
C VAL A 259 -5.50 2.55 2.98
N GLY A 260 -6.31 1.53 3.25
CA GLY A 260 -6.09 0.56 4.30
C GLY A 260 -5.54 -0.80 3.84
N HIS A 261 -4.99 -1.53 4.79
CA HIS A 261 -4.69 -2.96 4.73
C HIS A 261 -5.14 -3.60 6.05
N PHE A 262 -5.69 -4.80 5.98
CA PHE A 262 -6.11 -5.57 7.15
C PHE A 262 -5.34 -6.89 7.20
N THR A 263 -4.87 -7.24 8.40
CA THR A 263 -4.27 -8.54 8.67
C THR A 263 -4.71 -9.06 10.04
N ASP A 264 -5.03 -10.34 10.06
CA ASP A 264 -5.42 -11.12 11.24
C ASP A 264 -4.49 -12.33 11.41
N SER A 265 -3.20 -12.16 11.09
CA SER A 265 -2.20 -13.20 11.25
C SER A 265 -2.08 -13.65 12.71
N ASP A 266 -1.68 -14.91 12.93
CA ASP A 266 -1.52 -15.47 14.28
C ASP A 266 -0.53 -14.66 15.13
N VAL A 267 0.51 -14.08 14.52
CA VAL A 267 1.46 -13.19 15.21
C VAL A 267 0.76 -11.98 15.81
N VAL A 268 -0.14 -11.35 15.04
CA VAL A 268 -0.91 -10.18 15.47
C VAL A 268 -1.95 -10.60 16.51
N LEU A 269 -2.74 -11.64 16.22
CA LEU A 269 -3.80 -12.10 17.11
C LEU A 269 -3.27 -12.56 18.48
N ASP A 270 -2.13 -13.25 18.49
CA ASP A 270 -1.44 -13.61 19.73
C ASP A 270 -1.07 -12.34 20.50
N PHE A 271 -0.34 -11.39 19.90
CA PHE A 271 0.04 -10.14 20.58
C PHE A 271 -1.15 -9.36 21.14
N LEU A 272 -2.24 -9.25 20.36
CA LEU A 272 -3.46 -8.55 20.77
C LEU A 272 -4.18 -9.18 21.96
N SER A 273 -3.93 -10.45 22.24
CA SER A 273 -4.60 -11.18 23.31
C SER A 273 -3.90 -11.10 24.67
N ARG A 274 -2.76 -10.41 24.76
CA ARG A 274 -1.78 -10.59 25.85
C ARG A 274 -1.70 -9.41 26.81
N GLU A 275 -1.34 -9.69 28.06
CA GLU A 275 -1.23 -8.67 29.13
C GLU A 275 -0.29 -7.51 28.79
N LYS A 276 0.80 -7.79 28.06
CA LYS A 276 1.78 -6.77 27.67
C LYS A 276 1.41 -5.97 26.41
N LEU A 277 0.22 -6.15 25.82
CA LEU A 277 -0.23 -5.40 24.63
C LEU A 277 -0.08 -3.89 24.83
N ALA A 278 -0.73 -3.33 25.84
CA ALA A 278 -0.75 -1.88 26.07
C ALA A 278 0.64 -1.28 26.36
N PRO A 279 1.45 -1.82 27.30
CA PRO A 279 2.77 -1.25 27.57
C PRO A 279 3.74 -1.39 26.37
N LEU A 280 3.74 -2.51 25.65
CA LEU A 280 4.63 -2.69 24.50
C LEU A 280 4.20 -1.85 23.29
N ALA A 281 2.88 -1.74 23.04
CA ALA A 281 2.37 -0.84 22.01
C ALA A 281 2.72 0.62 22.30
N ALA A 282 2.70 1.05 23.56
CA ALA A 282 3.06 2.42 23.95
C ALA A 282 4.54 2.74 23.71
N LEU A 283 5.44 1.76 23.85
CA LEU A 283 6.87 1.91 23.56
C LEU A 283 7.16 2.10 22.05
N GLY A 284 6.28 1.59 21.19
CA GLY A 284 6.40 1.76 19.75
C GLY A 284 7.38 0.80 19.10
N THR A 285 7.72 1.07 17.84
CA THR A 285 8.49 0.14 17.00
C THR A 285 9.99 0.12 17.26
N SER A 286 10.70 -0.81 16.65
CA SER A 286 11.98 -1.32 17.15
C SER A 286 13.23 -0.86 16.40
N CYS A 287 13.09 -0.28 15.22
CA CYS A 287 14.23 0.23 14.45
C CYS A 287 13.86 1.48 13.62
N PRO A 288 14.86 2.23 13.10
CA PRO A 288 14.66 3.45 12.32
C PRO A 288 13.65 3.32 11.17
N ASP A 289 13.74 2.23 10.41
CA ASP A 289 12.86 1.98 9.25
C ASP A 289 11.39 1.81 9.66
N HIS A 290 11.13 1.30 10.86
CA HIS A 290 9.77 1.11 11.34
C HIS A 290 9.07 2.44 11.62
N PHE A 291 9.77 3.41 12.24
CA PHE A 291 9.19 4.71 12.59
C PHE A 291 8.74 5.48 11.36
N LEU A 292 9.52 5.42 10.28
CA LEU A 292 9.20 6.08 9.00
C LEU A 292 7.91 5.54 8.35
N ARG A 293 7.47 4.33 8.73
CA ARG A 293 6.35 3.63 8.08
C ARG A 293 5.13 3.46 8.98
N THR A 294 5.32 3.44 10.29
CA THR A 294 4.28 3.09 11.25
C THR A 294 3.95 4.20 12.25
N LYS A 295 4.67 5.33 12.19
CA LYS A 295 4.75 6.37 13.24
C LYS A 295 5.34 5.83 14.55
N VAL A 296 5.46 6.72 15.54
CA VAL A 296 6.03 6.42 16.86
C VAL A 296 5.32 5.28 17.59
N ARG A 297 3.99 5.15 17.49
CA ARG A 297 3.19 4.10 18.15
C ARG A 297 1.82 3.88 17.47
N PRO A 298 1.20 2.70 17.60
CA PRO A 298 -0.16 2.45 17.12
C PRO A 298 -1.23 3.09 18.00
N LEU A 299 -2.46 3.14 17.50
CA LEU A 299 -3.67 3.29 18.31
C LEU A 299 -4.18 1.89 18.71
N VAL A 300 -4.50 1.67 19.99
CA VAL A 300 -4.99 0.38 20.49
C VAL A 300 -6.40 0.54 21.02
N LEU A 301 -7.35 -0.24 20.50
CA LEU A 301 -8.68 -0.33 21.09
C LEU A 301 -8.60 -1.10 22.41
N ASP A 302 -9.01 -0.47 23.50
CA ASP A 302 -8.89 -0.98 24.86
C ASP A 302 -10.19 -1.61 25.38
N LEU A 303 -10.92 -2.30 24.48
CA LEU A 303 -12.15 -3.02 24.79
C LEU A 303 -12.02 -4.52 24.50
N PRO A 304 -12.75 -5.38 25.23
CA PRO A 304 -12.81 -6.80 24.91
C PRO A 304 -13.48 -7.03 23.55
N ALA A 305 -13.16 -8.15 22.92
CA ALA A 305 -13.72 -8.58 21.64
C ALA A 305 -15.25 -8.77 21.67
N THR A 306 -15.83 -8.94 22.87
CA THR A 306 -17.27 -9.06 23.11
C THR A 306 -18.01 -7.74 23.13
N ALA A 307 -17.31 -6.60 23.14
CA ALA A 307 -17.95 -5.29 23.06
C ALA A 307 -18.77 -5.16 21.76
N THR A 308 -19.89 -4.43 21.85
CA THR A 308 -20.76 -4.18 20.70
C THR A 308 -20.05 -3.30 19.66
N LEU A 309 -20.54 -3.30 18.42
CA LEU A 309 -19.95 -2.48 17.36
C LEU A 309 -19.98 -0.99 17.72
N ASP A 310 -21.09 -0.52 18.26
CA ASP A 310 -21.28 0.89 18.60
C ASP A 310 -20.35 1.32 19.75
N GLU A 311 -20.15 0.47 20.77
CA GLU A 311 -19.17 0.72 21.83
C GLU A 311 -17.75 0.81 21.29
N GLN A 312 -17.37 -0.09 20.37
CA GLN A 312 -16.06 -0.08 19.74
C GLN A 312 -15.85 1.19 18.89
N LEU A 313 -16.83 1.57 18.08
CA LEU A 313 -16.77 2.77 17.23
C LEU A 313 -16.69 4.05 18.07
N ALA A 314 -17.52 4.17 19.11
CA ALA A 314 -17.48 5.31 20.02
C ALA A 314 -16.11 5.42 20.71
N ARG A 315 -15.60 4.29 21.23
CA ARG A 315 -14.30 4.27 21.92
C ARG A 315 -13.13 4.57 20.99
N LEU A 316 -13.15 4.07 19.75
CA LEU A 316 -12.15 4.40 18.73
C LEU A 316 -12.10 5.91 18.44
N ALA A 317 -13.24 6.59 18.39
CA ALA A 317 -13.29 8.04 18.17
C ALA A 317 -12.68 8.82 19.34
N GLU A 318 -12.92 8.40 20.58
CA GLU A 318 -12.30 9.00 21.78
C GLU A 318 -10.78 8.78 21.80
N LEU A 319 -10.35 7.54 21.58
CA LEU A 319 -8.93 7.17 21.54
C LEU A 319 -8.19 7.89 20.41
N HIS A 320 -8.86 8.14 19.28
CA HIS A 320 -8.29 8.88 18.16
C HIS A 320 -7.98 10.33 18.52
N GLU A 321 -8.90 11.00 19.21
CA GLU A 321 -8.67 12.38 19.66
C GLU A 321 -7.53 12.45 20.67
N ALA A 322 -7.48 11.52 21.63
CA ALA A 322 -6.36 11.41 22.56
C ALA A 322 -5.03 11.13 21.84
N TYR A 323 -5.02 10.20 20.88
CA TYR A 323 -3.84 9.89 20.06
C TYR A 323 -3.30 11.13 19.34
N ARG A 324 -4.19 11.93 18.73
CA ARG A 324 -3.80 13.16 18.02
C ARG A 324 -3.22 14.21 18.97
N GLN A 325 -3.76 14.33 20.18
CA GLN A 325 -3.24 15.24 21.20
C GLN A 325 -1.86 14.79 21.68
N ASP A 326 -1.70 13.51 21.98
CA ASP A 326 -0.41 12.96 22.41
C ASP A 326 0.65 13.06 21.31
N TYR A 327 0.28 12.83 20.05
CA TYR A 327 1.22 12.96 18.93
C TYR A 327 1.66 14.41 18.70
N ARG A 328 0.76 15.39 18.90
CA ARG A 328 1.13 16.82 18.91
C ARG A 328 2.06 17.15 20.07
N ALA A 329 1.76 16.66 21.28
CA ALA A 329 2.61 16.88 22.44
C ALA A 329 4.01 16.28 22.26
N TYR A 330 4.10 15.09 21.65
CA TYR A 330 5.36 14.48 21.24
C TYR A 330 6.12 15.37 20.23
N TYR A 331 5.44 15.89 19.21
CA TYR A 331 6.06 16.80 18.26
C TYR A 331 6.56 18.08 18.94
N ASP A 332 5.73 18.74 19.74
CA ASP A 332 6.06 20.00 20.42
C ASP A 332 7.20 19.85 21.45
N ALA A 333 7.36 18.66 22.05
CA ALA A 333 8.41 18.39 23.02
C ALA A 333 9.81 18.29 22.39
N TYR A 334 9.92 17.85 21.13
CA TYR A 334 11.21 17.55 20.48
C TYR A 334 11.48 18.40 19.23
N ALA A 335 10.48 19.08 18.68
CA ALA A 335 10.66 19.98 17.55
C ALA A 335 11.55 21.17 17.92
N THR A 336 12.42 21.51 16.98
CA THR A 336 13.27 22.71 16.99
C THR A 336 12.83 23.67 15.90
N ASP A 337 13.38 24.89 15.89
CA ASP A 337 13.09 25.90 14.86
C ASP A 337 13.37 25.41 13.42
N ASP A 338 14.31 24.45 13.26
CA ASP A 338 14.69 23.86 11.97
C ASP A 338 13.89 22.59 11.62
N SER A 339 13.00 22.13 12.49
CA SER A 339 12.23 20.90 12.28
C SER A 339 11.15 21.07 11.19
N PRO A 340 10.97 20.10 10.27
CA PRO A 340 9.85 20.12 9.32
C PRO A 340 8.50 20.14 10.03
N ALA A 341 7.49 20.72 9.39
CA ALA A 341 6.13 20.75 9.92
C ALA A 341 5.57 19.33 10.17
N MET A 342 4.77 19.19 11.23
CA MET A 342 4.13 17.91 11.59
C MET A 342 3.38 17.30 10.40
N ARG A 343 3.68 16.05 10.06
CA ARG A 343 3.14 15.34 8.87
C ARG A 343 1.76 14.70 9.15
N GLY A 344 0.89 15.43 9.85
CA GLY A 344 -0.41 14.94 10.35
C GLY A 344 -0.26 14.14 11.66
N ALA A 345 -1.33 14.08 12.44
CA ALA A 345 -1.40 13.44 13.75
C ALA A 345 -2.23 12.14 13.77
N ASP A 346 -2.79 11.70 12.64
CA ASP A 346 -3.56 10.45 12.57
C ASP A 346 -2.68 9.18 12.71
N PRO A 347 -3.22 8.08 13.29
CA PRO A 347 -2.49 6.82 13.42
C PRO A 347 -2.32 6.12 12.07
N LEU A 348 -1.19 5.46 11.85
CA LEU A 348 -0.97 4.58 10.70
C LEU A 348 -1.25 3.11 11.01
N ILE A 349 -1.21 2.72 12.28
CA ILE A 349 -1.49 1.37 12.76
C ILE A 349 -2.60 1.45 13.81
N VAL A 350 -3.64 0.64 13.65
CA VAL A 350 -4.75 0.49 14.59
C VAL A 350 -4.90 -0.98 14.97
N LEU A 351 -4.82 -1.26 16.25
CA LEU A 351 -4.84 -2.59 16.86
C LEU A 351 -6.18 -2.83 17.55
N VAL A 352 -6.87 -3.91 17.18
CA VAL A 352 -8.23 -4.21 17.68
C VAL A 352 -8.26 -5.62 18.26
N PRO A 353 -8.26 -5.78 19.61
CA PRO A 353 -8.32 -7.07 20.27
C PRO A 353 -9.46 -7.96 19.76
N GLY A 354 -9.16 -9.25 19.60
CA GLY A 354 -10.08 -10.22 18.99
C GLY A 354 -10.28 -10.09 17.47
N VAL A 355 -9.86 -8.99 16.84
CA VAL A 355 -10.14 -8.67 15.43
C VAL A 355 -8.90 -8.72 14.54
N GLY A 356 -7.84 -7.97 14.88
CA GLY A 356 -6.63 -7.89 14.06
C GLY A 356 -6.06 -6.48 13.99
N MET A 357 -5.25 -6.24 12.97
CA MET A 357 -4.54 -4.97 12.73
C MET A 357 -4.99 -4.33 11.42
N PHE A 358 -5.24 -3.03 11.49
CA PHE A 358 -5.47 -2.17 10.34
C PHE A 358 -4.26 -1.24 10.16
N SER A 359 -3.72 -1.18 8.95
CA SER A 359 -2.61 -0.30 8.60
C SER A 359 -2.97 0.61 7.44
N TYR A 360 -2.45 1.83 7.44
CA TYR A 360 -2.84 2.88 6.51
C TYR A 360 -1.65 3.53 5.81
N GLY A 361 -1.87 3.97 4.58
CA GLY A 361 -0.86 4.65 3.78
C GLY A 361 -1.46 5.39 2.59
N ALA A 362 -0.66 6.21 1.91
CA ALA A 362 -1.10 7.03 0.77
C ALA A 362 -1.54 6.19 -0.44
N ASN A 363 -1.12 4.92 -0.49
CA ASN A 363 -1.60 3.91 -1.41
C ASN A 363 -1.56 2.53 -0.71
N LYS A 364 -2.21 1.53 -1.32
CA LYS A 364 -2.30 0.19 -0.74
C LYS A 364 -0.95 -0.48 -0.49
N GLN A 365 0.03 -0.33 -1.37
CA GLN A 365 1.37 -0.89 -1.16
C GLN A 365 1.98 -0.33 0.14
N THR A 366 1.95 0.99 0.32
CA THR A 366 2.47 1.62 1.55
C THR A 366 1.69 1.22 2.80
N ALA A 367 0.36 1.05 2.70
CA ALA A 367 -0.48 0.57 3.79
C ALA A 367 -0.13 -0.88 4.18
N ARG A 368 0.03 -1.78 3.20
CA ARG A 368 0.45 -3.17 3.43
C ARG A 368 1.84 -3.22 4.06
N VAL A 369 2.80 -2.48 3.49
CA VAL A 369 4.18 -2.43 3.99
C VAL A 369 4.22 -1.91 5.43
N ALA A 370 3.43 -0.89 5.79
CA ALA A 370 3.31 -0.45 7.19
C ALA A 370 2.83 -1.57 8.12
N GLY A 371 1.85 -2.37 7.68
CA GLY A 371 1.39 -3.54 8.42
C GLY A 371 2.47 -4.62 8.57
N GLU A 372 3.19 -4.94 7.50
CA GLU A 372 4.31 -5.90 7.51
C GLU A 372 5.41 -5.46 8.48
N PHE A 373 5.80 -4.17 8.44
CA PHE A 373 6.77 -3.61 9.38
C PHE A 373 6.30 -3.70 10.84
N TYR A 374 5.01 -3.52 11.11
CA TYR A 374 4.49 -3.68 12.46
C TYR A 374 4.43 -5.15 12.89
N VAL A 375 4.21 -6.11 11.98
CA VAL A 375 4.39 -7.55 12.27
C VAL A 375 5.84 -7.85 12.67
N ASN A 376 6.82 -7.28 11.95
CA ASN A 376 8.23 -7.38 12.34
C ASN A 376 8.47 -6.79 13.73
N ALA A 377 7.91 -5.61 14.04
CA ALA A 377 8.01 -5.01 15.37
C ALA A 377 7.43 -5.92 16.47
N ILE A 378 6.30 -6.60 16.22
CA ILE A 378 5.76 -7.61 17.15
C ILE A 378 6.74 -8.76 17.35
N ASN A 379 7.36 -9.30 16.29
CA ASN A 379 8.35 -10.37 16.43
C ASN A 379 9.60 -9.93 17.19
N VAL A 380 10.04 -8.69 16.98
CA VAL A 380 11.17 -8.11 17.71
C VAL A 380 10.84 -7.96 19.19
N MET A 381 9.68 -7.36 19.52
CA MET A 381 9.19 -7.28 20.90
C MET A 381 9.12 -8.67 21.53
N ARG A 382 8.63 -9.66 20.78
CA ARG A 382 8.54 -11.06 21.24
C ARG A 382 9.91 -11.62 21.60
N GLY A 383 10.90 -11.45 20.71
CA GLY A 383 12.26 -11.96 20.92
C GLY A 383 12.96 -11.26 22.08
N ALA A 384 12.83 -9.94 22.18
CA ALA A 384 13.41 -9.15 23.27
C ALA A 384 12.78 -9.52 24.62
N GLU A 385 11.46 -9.63 24.68
CA GLU A 385 10.72 -10.03 25.90
C GLU A 385 10.87 -11.51 26.25
N ALA A 386 11.29 -12.35 25.29
CA ALA A 386 11.60 -13.75 25.55
C ALA A 386 12.94 -13.91 26.27
N LEU A 387 13.94 -13.09 25.93
CA LEU A 387 15.27 -13.14 26.54
C LEU A 387 15.41 -12.20 27.75
N SER A 388 14.74 -11.05 27.71
CA SER A 388 14.93 -9.93 28.64
C SER A 388 13.71 -8.99 28.60
N THR A 389 13.92 -7.67 28.62
CA THR A 389 12.91 -6.62 28.46
C THR A 389 13.19 -5.81 27.20
N TYR A 390 12.15 -5.56 26.42
CA TYR A 390 12.17 -4.70 25.24
C TYR A 390 12.38 -3.24 25.65
N ALA A 391 13.46 -2.67 25.15
CA ALA A 391 13.92 -1.30 25.39
C ALA A 391 14.31 -0.68 24.04
N PRO A 392 13.36 -0.07 23.30
CA PRO A 392 13.67 0.65 22.09
C PRO A 392 14.41 1.96 22.40
N ILE A 393 14.88 2.63 21.35
CA ILE A 393 15.52 3.95 21.45
C ILE A 393 14.59 5.00 22.11
N SER A 394 15.16 6.09 22.61
CA SER A 394 14.39 7.17 23.23
C SER A 394 13.47 7.89 22.24
N ASP A 395 12.40 8.52 22.74
CA ASP A 395 11.46 9.28 21.91
C ASP A 395 12.13 10.47 21.19
N GLU A 396 13.14 11.09 21.79
CA GLU A 396 13.97 12.11 21.12
C GLU A 396 14.66 11.54 19.88
N GLU A 397 15.25 10.35 19.97
CA GLU A 397 15.91 9.71 18.83
C GLU A 397 14.90 9.24 17.78
N LYS A 398 13.70 8.78 18.19
CA LYS A 398 12.59 8.50 17.26
C LYS A 398 12.20 9.76 16.49
N PHE A 399 12.10 10.90 17.16
CA PHE A 399 11.75 12.18 16.55
C PHE A 399 12.79 12.61 15.51
N ARG A 400 14.07 12.52 15.88
CA ARG A 400 15.20 12.85 14.97
C ARG A 400 15.25 11.99 13.72
N ILE A 401 14.71 10.76 13.77
CA ILE A 401 14.59 9.88 12.60
C ILE A 401 13.34 10.24 11.78
N GLU A 402 12.18 10.38 12.43
CA GLU A 402 10.91 10.66 11.76
C GLU A 402 10.93 12.00 11.01
N TYR A 403 11.49 13.03 11.62
CA TYR A 403 11.56 14.40 11.10
C TYR A 403 12.92 14.75 10.47
N TRP A 404 13.68 13.73 10.06
CA TRP A 404 14.99 13.93 9.48
C TRP A 404 14.94 14.72 8.15
N ALA A 405 15.79 15.73 8.02
CA ALA A 405 15.86 16.60 6.84
C ALA A 405 16.11 15.84 5.52
N LEU A 406 16.85 14.73 5.57
CA LEU A 406 17.11 13.91 4.38
C LEU A 406 15.87 13.18 3.91
N GLU A 407 15.07 12.66 4.83
CA GLU A 407 13.81 12.02 4.49
C GLU A 407 12.83 13.06 3.93
N GLU A 408 12.82 14.27 4.51
CA GLU A 408 12.05 15.40 3.98
C GLU A 408 12.48 15.74 2.53
N ALA A 409 13.78 15.79 2.26
CA ALA A 409 14.29 16.05 0.91
C ALA A 409 13.88 14.95 -0.09
N LYS A 410 13.78 13.68 0.34
CA LYS A 410 13.25 12.59 -0.52
C LYS A 410 11.77 12.80 -0.82
N LEU A 411 10.97 13.12 0.21
CA LEU A 411 9.52 13.35 0.06
C LEU A 411 9.23 14.52 -0.88
N GLN A 412 10.01 15.61 -0.80
CA GLN A 412 9.86 16.78 -1.67
C GLN A 412 10.20 16.51 -3.15
N ARG A 413 11.03 15.50 -3.43
CA ARG A 413 11.41 15.09 -4.80
C ARG A 413 10.40 14.13 -5.42
N MET A 414 9.44 13.61 -4.66
CA MET A 414 8.44 12.69 -5.20
C MET A 414 7.55 13.41 -6.23
N PRO A 415 7.14 12.72 -7.31
CA PRO A 415 6.18 13.27 -8.25
C PRO A 415 4.86 13.61 -7.54
N LYS A 416 4.16 14.62 -8.05
CA LYS A 416 2.82 14.95 -7.55
C LYS A 416 1.93 13.71 -7.61
N PRO A 417 1.12 13.43 -6.56
CA PRO A 417 0.17 12.34 -6.57
C PRO A 417 -0.75 12.41 -7.79
N LYS A 418 -1.11 11.25 -8.33
CA LYS A 418 -2.13 11.19 -9.38
C LYS A 418 -3.49 11.59 -8.82
N SER A 419 -4.37 12.04 -9.69
CA SER A 419 -5.68 12.61 -9.35
C SER A 419 -6.57 11.70 -8.48
N HIS A 420 -6.47 10.38 -8.64
CA HIS A 420 -7.28 9.39 -7.90
C HIS A 420 -6.44 8.57 -6.91
N GLN A 421 -5.20 8.96 -6.65
CA GLN A 421 -4.40 8.31 -5.61
C GLN A 421 -5.10 8.44 -4.26
N GLY A 422 -5.19 7.33 -3.52
CA GLY A 422 -5.90 7.28 -2.24
C GLY A 422 -7.39 6.96 -2.35
N ARG A 423 -7.95 6.92 -3.57
CA ARG A 423 -9.35 6.58 -3.83
C ARG A 423 -9.53 5.08 -4.13
N ILE A 424 -10.66 4.53 -3.72
CA ILE A 424 -11.02 3.12 -3.91
C ILE A 424 -12.27 3.02 -4.80
N ALA A 425 -12.13 2.39 -5.96
CA ALA A 425 -13.18 2.27 -6.96
C ALA A 425 -13.78 0.87 -7.00
N PHE A 426 -15.07 0.74 -6.71
CA PHE A 426 -15.85 -0.48 -6.84
C PHE A 426 -16.66 -0.44 -8.14
N VAL A 427 -16.28 -1.24 -9.14
CA VAL A 427 -16.89 -1.21 -10.49
C VAL A 427 -17.59 -2.54 -10.75
N THR A 428 -18.90 -2.50 -10.94
CA THR A 428 -19.71 -3.70 -11.24
C THR A 428 -19.73 -4.01 -12.74
N GLY A 429 -19.79 -5.29 -13.12
CA GLY A 429 -19.69 -5.72 -14.53
C GLY A 429 -18.35 -5.33 -15.17
N ALA A 430 -17.28 -5.35 -14.37
CA ALA A 430 -15.98 -4.79 -14.74
C ALA A 430 -15.01 -5.79 -15.38
N ALA A 431 -15.41 -7.05 -15.60
CA ALA A 431 -14.55 -8.01 -16.28
C ALA A 431 -14.45 -7.78 -17.80
N SER A 432 -15.33 -6.94 -18.38
CA SER A 432 -15.32 -6.63 -19.81
C SER A 432 -15.91 -5.24 -20.14
N GLY A 433 -15.83 -4.85 -21.41
CA GLY A 433 -16.52 -3.68 -21.96
C GLY A 433 -16.25 -2.36 -21.25
N ILE A 434 -17.32 -1.58 -21.05
CA ILE A 434 -17.30 -0.27 -20.41
C ILE A 434 -16.73 -0.36 -18.99
N GLY A 435 -17.18 -1.35 -18.20
CA GLY A 435 -16.71 -1.54 -16.82
C GLY A 435 -15.20 -1.77 -16.75
N LYS A 436 -14.66 -2.64 -17.62
CA LYS A 436 -13.20 -2.87 -17.71
C LYS A 436 -12.45 -1.60 -18.11
N ALA A 437 -12.94 -0.85 -19.10
CA ALA A 437 -12.31 0.42 -19.50
C ALA A 437 -12.30 1.47 -18.37
N ILE A 438 -13.39 1.57 -17.60
CA ILE A 438 -13.47 2.42 -16.41
C ILE A 438 -12.46 1.98 -15.35
N ALA A 439 -12.42 0.68 -15.03
CA ALA A 439 -11.48 0.10 -14.08
C ALA A 439 -10.02 0.39 -14.49
N THR A 440 -9.67 0.16 -15.77
CA THR A 440 -8.35 0.49 -16.32
C THR A 440 -8.01 1.97 -16.19
N ARG A 441 -8.95 2.86 -16.54
CA ARG A 441 -8.71 4.30 -16.46
C ARG A 441 -8.47 4.77 -15.02
N LEU A 442 -9.28 4.32 -14.07
CA LEU A 442 -9.14 4.70 -12.65
C LEU A 442 -7.86 4.15 -12.03
N ALA A 443 -7.49 2.90 -12.33
CA ALA A 443 -6.21 2.31 -11.89
C ALA A 443 -5.01 3.09 -12.46
N ALA A 444 -5.05 3.46 -13.75
CA ALA A 444 -4.01 4.27 -14.37
C ALA A 444 -3.83 5.65 -13.70
N GLU A 445 -4.87 6.16 -13.06
CA GLU A 445 -4.91 7.43 -12.32
C GLU A 445 -4.68 7.28 -10.81
N GLY A 446 -4.28 6.08 -10.37
CA GLY A 446 -3.80 5.81 -9.01
C GLY A 446 -4.85 5.29 -8.03
N ALA A 447 -6.09 5.04 -8.46
CA ALA A 447 -7.09 4.42 -7.61
C ALA A 447 -6.77 2.94 -7.35
N CYS A 448 -7.14 2.44 -6.18
CA CYS A 448 -7.29 1.00 -5.96
C CYS A 448 -8.63 0.56 -6.58
N VAL A 449 -8.66 -0.55 -7.31
CA VAL A 449 -9.84 -0.96 -8.07
C VAL A 449 -10.36 -2.34 -7.68
N VAL A 450 -11.64 -2.44 -7.41
CA VAL A 450 -12.37 -3.70 -7.23
C VAL A 450 -13.15 -3.98 -8.50
N VAL A 451 -12.70 -5.00 -9.22
CA VAL A 451 -13.38 -5.55 -10.40
C VAL A 451 -14.44 -6.51 -9.89
N ALA A 452 -15.69 -6.05 -9.81
CA ALA A 452 -16.82 -6.87 -9.37
C ALA A 452 -17.57 -7.40 -10.60
N ASP A 453 -17.70 -8.71 -10.72
CA ASP A 453 -18.40 -9.36 -11.83
C ASP A 453 -19.10 -10.64 -11.38
N LEU A 454 -20.07 -11.12 -12.16
CA LEU A 454 -20.76 -12.37 -11.85
C LEU A 454 -19.81 -13.58 -11.90
N ASP A 455 -18.84 -13.52 -12.81
CA ASP A 455 -17.84 -14.55 -13.07
C ASP A 455 -16.53 -14.20 -12.35
N LEU A 456 -16.23 -14.91 -11.25
CA LEU A 456 -15.06 -14.66 -10.42
C LEU A 456 -13.75 -14.79 -11.20
N GLU A 457 -13.62 -15.81 -12.05
CA GLU A 457 -12.38 -16.08 -12.78
C GLU A 457 -12.08 -14.94 -13.76
N LYS A 458 -13.11 -14.45 -14.48
CA LYS A 458 -12.95 -13.29 -15.37
C LYS A 458 -12.65 -12.00 -14.59
N ALA A 459 -13.28 -11.80 -13.44
CA ALA A 459 -12.99 -10.65 -12.57
C ALA A 459 -11.53 -10.66 -12.11
N GLN A 460 -11.02 -11.81 -11.67
CA GLN A 460 -9.63 -11.98 -11.23
C GLN A 460 -8.65 -11.80 -12.39
N ALA A 461 -8.93 -12.35 -13.56
CA ALA A 461 -8.11 -12.17 -14.75
C ALA A 461 -8.04 -10.69 -15.17
N ALA A 462 -9.17 -9.99 -15.20
CA ALA A 462 -9.22 -8.57 -15.51
C ALA A 462 -8.47 -7.73 -14.46
N ALA A 463 -8.59 -8.03 -13.17
CA ALA A 463 -7.83 -7.34 -12.12
C ALA A 463 -6.31 -7.55 -12.26
N ALA A 464 -5.87 -8.77 -12.60
CA ALA A 464 -4.45 -9.08 -12.82
C ALA A 464 -3.84 -8.31 -14.01
N GLU A 465 -4.65 -7.97 -15.03
CA GLU A 465 -4.20 -7.08 -16.12
C GLU A 465 -3.96 -5.63 -15.65
N LEU A 466 -4.61 -5.19 -14.56
CA LEU A 466 -4.46 -3.83 -14.03
C LEU A 466 -3.23 -3.70 -13.13
N GLY A 467 -2.83 -4.77 -12.44
CA GLY A 467 -1.66 -4.77 -11.57
C GLY A 467 -1.69 -5.89 -10.53
N SER A 468 -0.86 -5.74 -9.49
CA SER A 468 -0.89 -6.62 -8.33
C SER A 468 -2.15 -6.41 -7.48
N SER A 469 -2.31 -7.21 -6.44
CA SER A 469 -3.35 -7.01 -5.42
C SER A 469 -3.24 -5.68 -4.66
N ASP A 470 -2.11 -4.97 -4.77
CA ASP A 470 -1.98 -3.60 -4.26
C ASP A 470 -2.66 -2.56 -5.18
N VAL A 471 -3.01 -2.94 -6.42
CA VAL A 471 -3.69 -2.07 -7.39
C VAL A 471 -5.13 -2.51 -7.58
N ALA A 472 -5.37 -3.79 -7.82
CA ALA A 472 -6.71 -4.29 -8.11
C ALA A 472 -6.98 -5.70 -7.57
N ILE A 473 -8.24 -5.96 -7.23
CA ILE A 473 -8.74 -7.30 -6.89
C ILE A 473 -9.99 -7.63 -7.72
N GLY A 474 -10.18 -8.90 -8.04
CA GLY A 474 -11.38 -9.43 -8.66
C GLY A 474 -12.28 -10.09 -7.62
N VAL A 475 -13.58 -9.76 -7.62
CA VAL A 475 -14.57 -10.32 -6.69
C VAL A 475 -15.83 -10.79 -7.43
N ALA A 476 -16.44 -11.85 -6.92
CA ALA A 476 -17.74 -12.31 -7.39
C ALA A 476 -18.84 -11.38 -6.86
N ALA A 477 -19.73 -10.91 -7.73
CA ALA A 477 -20.85 -10.06 -7.36
C ALA A 477 -22.05 -10.33 -8.28
N ASN A 478 -23.03 -11.08 -7.77
CA ASN A 478 -24.36 -11.09 -8.37
C ASN A 478 -25.14 -9.87 -7.86
N VAL A 479 -25.26 -8.83 -8.69
CA VAL A 479 -25.90 -7.57 -8.27
C VAL A 479 -27.39 -7.73 -7.92
N ALA A 480 -28.06 -8.81 -8.37
CA ALA A 480 -29.46 -9.06 -8.03
C ALA A 480 -29.67 -9.70 -6.63
N ASP A 481 -28.58 -10.07 -5.96
CA ASP A 481 -28.55 -10.73 -4.66
C ASP A 481 -27.90 -9.81 -3.60
N ALA A 482 -28.67 -9.45 -2.57
CA ALA A 482 -28.24 -8.51 -1.54
C ALA A 482 -27.05 -9.04 -0.72
N ASP A 483 -27.01 -10.34 -0.43
CA ASP A 483 -25.94 -10.93 0.37
C ASP A 483 -24.65 -11.03 -0.44
N ALA A 484 -24.77 -11.36 -1.74
CA ALA A 484 -23.63 -11.36 -2.66
C ALA A 484 -23.05 -9.95 -2.84
N VAL A 485 -23.90 -8.92 -2.94
CA VAL A 485 -23.48 -7.52 -2.98
C VAL A 485 -22.77 -7.11 -1.70
N GLN A 486 -23.33 -7.43 -0.53
CA GLN A 486 -22.70 -7.09 0.75
C GLN A 486 -21.34 -7.77 0.88
N ALA A 487 -21.22 -9.06 0.55
CA ALA A 487 -19.96 -9.79 0.58
C ALA A 487 -18.91 -9.18 -0.36
N ALA A 488 -19.31 -8.68 -1.53
CA ALA A 488 -18.39 -8.02 -2.47
C ALA A 488 -17.89 -6.66 -1.93
N VAL A 489 -18.77 -5.89 -1.28
CA VAL A 489 -18.39 -4.63 -0.60
C VAL A 489 -17.47 -4.92 0.59
N ASP A 490 -17.78 -5.94 1.40
CA ASP A 490 -16.92 -6.35 2.52
C ASP A 490 -15.54 -6.77 2.05
N ALA A 491 -15.44 -7.47 0.90
CA ALA A 491 -14.16 -7.80 0.29
C ALA A 491 -13.37 -6.55 -0.14
N ALA A 492 -14.04 -5.54 -0.70
CA ALA A 492 -13.42 -4.24 -1.02
C ALA A 492 -12.89 -3.54 0.24
N VAL A 493 -13.69 -3.53 1.29
CA VAL A 493 -13.38 -2.90 2.58
C VAL A 493 -12.23 -3.61 3.28
N LEU A 494 -12.19 -4.94 3.32
CA LEU A 494 -11.06 -5.69 3.89
C LEU A 494 -9.79 -5.53 3.06
N ALA A 495 -9.92 -5.41 1.74
CA ALA A 495 -8.77 -5.24 0.85
C ALA A 495 -8.19 -3.83 0.90
N PHE A 496 -9.00 -2.78 0.99
CA PHE A 496 -8.54 -1.39 0.82
C PHE A 496 -8.97 -0.43 1.94
N GLY A 497 -9.71 -0.90 2.94
CA GLY A 497 -10.17 -0.12 4.09
C GLY A 497 -11.48 0.64 3.89
N GLY A 498 -12.07 0.64 2.69
CA GLY A 498 -13.28 1.41 2.39
C GLY A 498 -13.68 1.36 0.90
N VAL A 499 -14.55 2.28 0.49
CA VAL A 499 -14.94 2.54 -0.91
C VAL A 499 -15.15 4.04 -1.10
N ASP A 500 -14.75 4.61 -2.24
CA ASP A 500 -14.90 6.05 -2.51
C ASP A 500 -15.57 6.37 -3.84
N ILE A 501 -15.52 5.43 -4.79
CA ILE A 501 -16.11 5.55 -6.12
C ILE A 501 -16.87 4.26 -6.38
N VAL A 502 -18.18 4.34 -6.58
CA VAL A 502 -19.04 3.20 -6.88
C VAL A 502 -19.55 3.38 -8.29
N VAL A 503 -19.29 2.41 -9.16
CA VAL A 503 -19.75 2.46 -10.56
C VAL A 503 -20.76 1.33 -10.78
N ASN A 504 -22.03 1.71 -10.82
CA ASN A 504 -23.14 0.86 -11.25
C ASN A 504 -23.10 0.72 -12.78
N ASN A 505 -22.35 -0.25 -13.26
CA ASN A 505 -22.16 -0.56 -14.68
C ASN A 505 -22.77 -1.89 -15.10
N ALA A 506 -22.93 -2.86 -14.17
CA ALA A 506 -23.54 -4.14 -14.48
C ALA A 506 -24.91 -3.97 -15.16
N GLY A 507 -25.13 -4.71 -16.24
CA GLY A 507 -26.34 -4.63 -17.02
C GLY A 507 -26.36 -5.59 -18.19
N LEU A 508 -27.57 -5.82 -18.70
CA LEU A 508 -27.84 -6.65 -19.88
C LEU A 508 -28.93 -5.98 -20.70
N SER A 509 -29.08 -6.38 -21.95
CA SER A 509 -30.11 -5.84 -22.83
C SER A 509 -30.79 -6.96 -23.60
N LEU A 510 -32.11 -7.04 -23.51
CA LEU A 510 -32.93 -7.93 -24.33
C LEU A 510 -33.80 -7.06 -25.25
N SER A 511 -33.50 -7.08 -26.55
CA SER A 511 -34.20 -6.28 -27.56
C SER A 511 -35.40 -7.06 -28.09
N LYS A 512 -36.58 -6.85 -27.51
CA LYS A 512 -37.84 -7.49 -27.91
C LYS A 512 -38.97 -6.47 -28.05
N SER A 513 -39.92 -6.75 -28.94
CA SER A 513 -41.14 -5.94 -29.09
C SER A 513 -42.01 -6.06 -27.83
N LEU A 514 -43.02 -5.19 -27.66
CA LEU A 514 -43.94 -5.26 -26.52
C LEU A 514 -44.60 -6.64 -26.39
N LEU A 515 -45.08 -7.21 -27.50
CA LEU A 515 -45.81 -8.48 -27.48
C LEU A 515 -44.89 -9.70 -27.31
N ASP A 516 -43.60 -9.56 -27.63
CA ASP A 516 -42.61 -10.63 -27.50
C ASP A 516 -41.82 -10.58 -26.17
N THR A 517 -41.95 -9.49 -25.42
CA THR A 517 -41.29 -9.35 -24.11
C THR A 517 -42.09 -10.14 -23.08
N SER A 518 -41.52 -11.24 -22.59
CA SER A 518 -42.14 -12.01 -21.51
C SER A 518 -41.95 -11.32 -20.16
N GLU A 519 -42.77 -11.69 -19.17
CA GLU A 519 -42.58 -11.25 -17.78
C GLU A 519 -41.19 -11.64 -17.25
N ALA A 520 -40.68 -12.82 -17.59
CA ALA A 520 -39.33 -13.22 -17.21
C ALA A 520 -38.23 -12.34 -17.83
N ASP A 521 -38.40 -11.88 -19.09
CA ASP A 521 -37.47 -10.93 -19.72
C ASP A 521 -37.52 -9.55 -19.04
N TRP A 522 -38.70 -9.15 -18.58
CA TRP A 522 -38.94 -7.90 -17.86
C TRP A 522 -38.28 -7.95 -16.47
N ASP A 523 -38.57 -9.00 -15.70
CA ASP A 523 -38.07 -9.21 -14.34
C ASP A 523 -36.55 -9.32 -14.32
N LEU A 524 -35.96 -10.11 -15.22
CA LEU A 524 -34.51 -10.25 -15.32
C LEU A 524 -33.81 -8.89 -15.53
N GLN A 525 -34.35 -8.05 -16.42
CA GLN A 525 -33.77 -6.74 -16.68
C GLN A 525 -33.93 -5.79 -15.47
N HIS A 526 -35.07 -5.84 -14.78
CA HIS A 526 -35.31 -5.02 -13.59
C HIS A 526 -34.49 -5.48 -12.39
N ASP A 527 -34.38 -6.78 -12.17
CA ASP A 527 -33.59 -7.37 -11.08
C ASP A 527 -32.11 -7.02 -11.22
N VAL A 528 -31.56 -7.14 -12.44
CA VAL A 528 -30.13 -6.87 -12.67
C VAL A 528 -29.82 -5.37 -12.68
N MET A 529 -30.60 -4.56 -13.41
CA MET A 529 -30.25 -3.15 -13.61
C MET A 529 -30.87 -2.23 -12.55
N ALA A 530 -32.19 -2.24 -12.39
CA ALA A 530 -32.88 -1.32 -11.48
C ALA A 530 -32.62 -1.69 -10.01
N LYS A 531 -33.06 -2.90 -9.60
CA LYS A 531 -32.84 -3.42 -8.25
C LYS A 531 -31.36 -3.61 -7.96
N GLY A 532 -30.59 -4.15 -8.91
CA GLY A 532 -29.17 -4.41 -8.67
C GLY A 532 -28.36 -3.15 -8.37
N SER A 533 -28.57 -2.08 -9.14
CA SER A 533 -27.90 -0.79 -8.85
C SER A 533 -28.37 -0.15 -7.54
N PHE A 534 -29.62 -0.36 -7.14
CA PHE A 534 -30.12 0.03 -5.82
C PHE A 534 -29.41 -0.73 -4.69
N LEU A 535 -29.29 -2.06 -4.79
CA LEU A 535 -28.65 -2.89 -3.77
C LEU A 535 -27.17 -2.53 -3.59
N VAL A 536 -26.45 -2.36 -4.71
CA VAL A 536 -25.03 -1.94 -4.71
C VAL A 536 -24.88 -0.55 -4.08
N SER A 537 -25.72 0.41 -4.47
CA SER A 537 -25.67 1.77 -3.90
C SER A 537 -26.00 1.77 -2.41
N LYS A 538 -26.97 0.98 -1.97
CA LYS A 538 -27.34 0.86 -0.55
C LYS A 538 -26.20 0.31 0.30
N ALA A 539 -25.60 -0.80 -0.13
CA ALA A 539 -24.48 -1.42 0.59
C ALA A 539 -23.25 -0.50 0.63
N ALA A 540 -22.90 0.12 -0.49
CA ALA A 540 -21.76 1.04 -0.55
C ALA A 540 -22.00 2.36 0.19
N ALA A 541 -23.24 2.89 0.21
CA ALA A 541 -23.59 4.08 0.97
C ALA A 541 -23.35 3.91 2.48
N ALA A 542 -23.63 2.73 3.03
CA ALA A 542 -23.33 2.45 4.44
C ALA A 542 -21.83 2.61 4.76
N ALA A 543 -20.95 2.10 3.89
CA ALA A 543 -19.51 2.26 4.04
C ALA A 543 -19.05 3.72 3.83
N LEU A 544 -19.59 4.41 2.81
CA LEU A 544 -19.32 5.83 2.52
C LEU A 544 -19.69 6.75 3.69
N ILE A 545 -20.84 6.49 4.33
CA ILE A 545 -21.30 7.26 5.50
C ILE A 545 -20.42 6.96 6.71
N ALA A 546 -20.12 5.68 6.96
CA ALA A 546 -19.30 5.27 8.10
C ALA A 546 -17.87 5.83 8.04
N GLN A 547 -17.27 5.96 6.84
CA GLN A 547 -15.95 6.57 6.69
C GLN A 547 -15.96 8.10 6.79
N GLY A 548 -17.08 8.76 6.49
CA GLY A 548 -17.21 10.22 6.61
C GLY A 548 -16.31 11.04 5.66
N LEU A 549 -15.85 10.44 4.56
CA LEU A 549 -14.95 11.08 3.59
C LEU A 549 -15.68 11.62 2.34
N GLY A 550 -17.02 11.51 2.31
CA GLY A 550 -17.81 11.68 1.10
C GLY A 550 -17.54 10.56 0.09
N GLY A 551 -17.82 10.83 -1.18
CA GLY A 551 -17.51 9.91 -2.28
C GLY A 551 -18.37 10.13 -3.51
N ASP A 552 -18.31 9.17 -4.43
CA ASP A 552 -18.95 9.24 -5.74
C ASP A 552 -19.71 7.96 -6.06
N ILE A 553 -20.98 8.08 -6.45
CA ILE A 553 -21.75 6.99 -7.04
C ILE A 553 -22.09 7.36 -8.48
N ILE A 554 -21.64 6.55 -9.42
CA ILE A 554 -21.81 6.75 -10.85
C ILE A 554 -22.69 5.66 -11.42
N TYR A 555 -23.75 6.05 -12.12
CA TYR A 555 -24.61 5.14 -12.86
C TYR A 555 -24.26 5.18 -14.34
N ILE A 556 -23.87 4.03 -14.92
CA ILE A 556 -23.81 3.87 -16.37
C ILE A 556 -25.24 3.55 -16.84
N SER A 557 -25.98 4.62 -17.13
CA SER A 557 -27.36 4.56 -17.58
C SER A 557 -27.39 4.27 -19.10
N SER A 558 -28.14 5.06 -19.88
CA SER A 558 -28.19 4.95 -21.33
C SER A 558 -28.83 6.20 -21.92
N LYS A 559 -28.59 6.49 -23.20
CA LYS A 559 -29.48 7.41 -23.92
C LYS A 559 -30.96 6.97 -23.88
N ASN A 560 -31.23 5.66 -23.78
CA ASN A 560 -32.59 5.11 -23.79
C ASN A 560 -33.38 5.45 -22.51
N SER A 561 -32.75 6.06 -21.50
CA SER A 561 -33.43 6.61 -20.33
C SER A 561 -34.33 7.80 -20.70
N VAL A 562 -34.08 8.45 -21.84
CA VAL A 562 -34.85 9.59 -22.35
C VAL A 562 -35.29 9.42 -23.80
N PHE A 563 -34.56 8.62 -24.58
CA PHE A 563 -34.88 8.35 -25.98
C PHE A 563 -35.79 7.13 -26.13
N ALA A 564 -36.91 7.30 -26.84
CA ALA A 564 -37.83 6.21 -27.17
C ALA A 564 -37.38 5.43 -28.41
N GLY A 565 -36.56 4.39 -28.20
CA GLY A 565 -36.15 3.46 -29.25
C GLY A 565 -37.09 2.24 -29.40
N PRO A 566 -37.31 1.71 -30.62
CA PRO A 566 -38.14 0.53 -30.82
C PRO A 566 -37.54 -0.72 -30.17
N ASN A 567 -38.41 -1.68 -29.80
CA ASN A 567 -38.08 -3.01 -29.27
C ASN A 567 -37.18 -3.00 -28.02
N ASN A 568 -37.35 -2.03 -27.12
CA ASN A 568 -36.54 -1.88 -25.91
C ASN A 568 -37.38 -1.45 -24.70
N ILE A 569 -38.65 -1.89 -24.59
CA ILE A 569 -39.54 -1.38 -23.53
C ILE A 569 -38.99 -1.67 -22.12
N ALA A 570 -38.61 -2.93 -21.84
CA ALA A 570 -38.06 -3.31 -20.54
C ALA A 570 -36.70 -2.64 -20.27
N TYR A 571 -35.79 -2.65 -21.25
CA TYR A 571 -34.48 -1.99 -21.12
C TYR A 571 -34.59 -0.47 -20.89
N SER A 572 -35.46 0.22 -21.64
CA SER A 572 -35.61 1.68 -21.52
C SER A 572 -36.29 2.04 -20.20
N ALA A 573 -37.23 1.23 -19.73
CA ALA A 573 -37.85 1.40 -18.42
C ALA A 573 -36.82 1.29 -17.28
N THR A 574 -35.97 0.27 -17.28
CA THR A 574 -34.92 0.12 -16.25
C THR A 574 -33.86 1.22 -16.31
N LYS A 575 -33.49 1.67 -17.51
CA LYS A 575 -32.54 2.78 -17.67
C LYS A 575 -33.13 4.12 -17.24
N ALA A 576 -34.43 4.36 -17.47
CA ALA A 576 -35.15 5.50 -16.94
C ALA A 576 -35.24 5.46 -15.41
N ASP A 577 -35.48 4.28 -14.82
CA ASP A 577 -35.45 4.06 -13.38
C ASP A 577 -34.08 4.41 -12.78
N GLN A 578 -32.98 3.83 -13.32
CA GLN A 578 -31.61 4.17 -12.92
C GLN A 578 -31.33 5.67 -13.01
N ALA A 579 -31.80 6.33 -14.08
CA ALA A 579 -31.63 7.78 -14.24
C ALA A 579 -32.42 8.60 -13.19
N HIS A 580 -33.53 8.07 -12.69
CA HIS A 580 -34.26 8.70 -11.60
C HIS A 580 -33.60 8.42 -10.24
N GLN A 581 -33.10 7.20 -10.00
CA GLN A 581 -32.32 6.87 -8.80
C GLN A 581 -31.15 7.84 -8.59
N VAL A 582 -30.42 8.20 -9.65
CA VAL A 582 -29.33 9.21 -9.59
C VAL A 582 -29.77 10.50 -8.90
N ARG A 583 -30.95 11.01 -9.24
CA ARG A 583 -31.46 12.27 -8.69
C ARG A 583 -31.91 12.11 -7.24
N LEU A 584 -32.58 11.01 -6.92
CA LEU A 584 -33.05 10.73 -5.56
C LEU A 584 -31.87 10.55 -4.60
N LEU A 585 -30.90 9.71 -4.98
CA LEU A 585 -29.72 9.46 -4.16
C LEU A 585 -28.80 10.68 -4.07
N ALA A 586 -28.74 11.54 -5.09
CA ALA A 586 -28.00 12.80 -5.00
C ALA A 586 -28.55 13.74 -3.92
N VAL A 587 -29.88 13.76 -3.74
CA VAL A 587 -30.55 14.55 -2.69
C VAL A 587 -30.34 13.91 -1.32
N GLU A 588 -30.52 12.59 -1.22
CA GLU A 588 -30.42 11.86 0.05
C GLU A 588 -29.00 11.81 0.60
N LEU A 589 -28.01 11.46 -0.24
CA LEU A 589 -26.63 11.24 0.22
C LEU A 589 -25.78 12.54 0.21
N GLY A 590 -26.33 13.64 -0.30
CA GLY A 590 -25.63 14.92 -0.41
C GLY A 590 -25.21 15.49 0.95
N GLU A 591 -25.99 15.25 2.01
CA GLU A 591 -25.63 15.69 3.37
C GLU A 591 -24.37 15.01 3.91
N HIS A 592 -24.04 13.82 3.39
CA HIS A 592 -22.84 13.06 3.72
C HIS A 592 -21.66 13.37 2.78
N GLY A 593 -21.78 14.37 1.90
CA GLY A 593 -20.75 14.72 0.92
C GLY A 593 -20.59 13.67 -0.19
N VAL A 594 -21.56 12.77 -0.37
CA VAL A 594 -21.57 11.79 -1.44
C VAL A 594 -22.28 12.39 -2.66
N ARG A 595 -21.60 12.38 -3.80
CA ARG A 595 -22.15 12.85 -5.08
C ARG A 595 -22.69 11.68 -5.87
N VAL A 596 -23.81 11.87 -6.54
CA VAL A 596 -24.41 10.82 -7.39
C VAL A 596 -24.65 11.38 -8.78
N ASN A 597 -24.06 10.78 -9.80
CA ASN A 597 -24.19 11.24 -11.19
C ASN A 597 -24.43 10.06 -12.15
N GLY A 598 -24.98 10.35 -13.31
CA GLY A 598 -25.23 9.39 -14.37
C GLY A 598 -24.41 9.69 -15.62
N ILE A 599 -24.11 8.64 -16.39
CA ILE A 599 -23.54 8.75 -17.73
C ILE A 599 -24.49 8.05 -18.71
N ASN A 600 -24.80 8.72 -19.81
CA ASN A 600 -25.72 8.24 -20.83
C ASN A 600 -24.96 7.92 -22.12
N PRO A 601 -24.41 6.71 -22.27
CA PRO A 601 -23.77 6.30 -23.51
C PRO A 601 -24.78 5.99 -24.64
N ASP A 602 -24.34 6.15 -25.89
CA ASP A 602 -24.99 5.52 -27.07
C ASP A 602 -24.46 4.09 -27.29
N GLY A 603 -24.79 3.46 -28.42
CA GLY A 603 -24.41 2.08 -28.76
C GLY A 603 -22.90 1.84 -28.80
N VAL A 604 -22.31 1.52 -27.65
CA VAL A 604 -20.92 1.06 -27.52
C VAL A 604 -20.82 -0.39 -27.93
N VAL A 605 -20.33 -0.65 -29.14
CA VAL A 605 -20.25 -2.00 -29.73
C VAL A 605 -18.99 -2.76 -29.32
N ARG A 606 -17.87 -2.05 -29.24
CA ARG A 606 -16.55 -2.64 -29.01
C ARG A 606 -16.41 -3.22 -27.60
N GLY A 607 -15.96 -4.48 -27.52
CA GLY A 607 -15.50 -5.12 -26.29
C GLY A 607 -16.57 -5.40 -25.23
N SER A 608 -17.85 -5.12 -25.50
CA SER A 608 -18.92 -5.33 -24.52
C SER A 608 -19.36 -6.80 -24.49
N GLY A 609 -19.38 -7.39 -23.29
CA GLY A 609 -19.85 -8.77 -23.07
C GLY A 609 -21.30 -9.02 -23.49
N ILE A 610 -22.11 -7.94 -23.57
CA ILE A 610 -23.49 -7.98 -24.09
C ILE A 610 -23.52 -8.40 -25.58
N PHE A 611 -22.46 -8.11 -26.35
CA PHE A 611 -22.36 -8.46 -27.77
C PHE A 611 -22.00 -9.93 -27.98
N ALA A 612 -21.18 -10.51 -27.08
CA ALA A 612 -20.81 -11.92 -27.14
C ALA A 612 -22.01 -12.88 -26.93
N SER A 613 -23.09 -12.41 -26.29
CA SER A 613 -24.34 -13.15 -26.08
C SER A 613 -25.38 -13.02 -27.22
N GLY A 614 -24.98 -12.56 -28.41
CA GLY A 614 -25.85 -12.50 -29.60
C GLY A 614 -26.69 -11.22 -29.76
N TRP A 615 -26.50 -10.22 -28.89
CA TRP A 615 -27.19 -8.92 -29.00
C TRP A 615 -26.76 -8.14 -30.25
N GLY A 616 -25.46 -8.14 -30.57
CA GLY A 616 -24.91 -7.46 -31.75
C GLY A 616 -25.57 -7.93 -33.03
N ALA A 617 -25.59 -9.25 -33.23
CA ALA A 617 -26.32 -9.92 -34.32
C ALA A 617 -27.82 -9.58 -34.35
N ASN A 618 -28.52 -9.61 -33.20
CA ASN A 618 -29.95 -9.27 -33.15
C ASN A 618 -30.23 -7.80 -33.55
N ARG A 619 -29.37 -6.88 -33.12
CA ARG A 619 -29.50 -5.45 -33.46
C ARG A 619 -29.11 -5.17 -34.90
N ALA A 620 -28.06 -5.81 -35.38
CA ALA A 620 -27.66 -5.78 -36.78
C ALA A 620 -28.83 -6.24 -37.67
N ALA A 621 -29.50 -7.34 -37.31
CA ALA A 621 -30.71 -7.82 -37.98
C ALA A 621 -31.89 -6.84 -37.87
N THR A 622 -32.18 -6.30 -36.68
CA THR A 622 -33.25 -5.31 -36.46
C THR A 622 -33.08 -4.07 -37.33
N TYR A 623 -31.84 -3.66 -37.58
CA TYR A 623 -31.50 -2.49 -38.38
C TYR A 623 -31.14 -2.78 -39.84
N GLY A 624 -31.06 -4.06 -40.23
CA GLY A 624 -30.68 -4.47 -41.58
C GLY A 624 -29.23 -4.16 -41.96
N VAL A 625 -28.29 -4.22 -41.00
CA VAL A 625 -26.85 -4.02 -41.22
C VAL A 625 -26.06 -5.27 -40.85
N LYS A 626 -24.79 -5.38 -41.29
CA LYS A 626 -23.89 -6.42 -40.80
C LYS A 626 -23.43 -6.09 -39.38
N GLU A 627 -23.13 -7.11 -38.58
CA GLU A 627 -22.68 -6.92 -37.20
C GLU A 627 -21.35 -6.16 -37.11
N GLU A 628 -20.41 -6.43 -38.01
CA GLU A 628 -19.13 -5.70 -38.12
C GLU A 628 -19.30 -4.21 -38.43
N ASP A 629 -20.39 -3.84 -39.12
CA ASP A 629 -20.71 -2.46 -39.51
C ASP A 629 -21.56 -1.74 -38.45
N LEU A 630 -21.99 -2.43 -37.38
CA LEU A 630 -22.97 -1.91 -36.43
C LEU A 630 -22.44 -0.67 -35.68
N GLY A 631 -21.16 -0.64 -35.33
CA GLY A 631 -20.52 0.52 -34.70
C GLY A 631 -20.53 1.75 -35.62
N GLN A 632 -20.12 1.57 -36.88
CA GLN A 632 -20.15 2.64 -37.89
C GLN A 632 -21.58 3.12 -38.18
N PHE A 633 -22.53 2.20 -38.20
CA PHE A 633 -23.93 2.51 -38.38
C PHE A 633 -24.51 3.37 -37.24
N TYR A 634 -24.18 3.05 -35.98
CA TYR A 634 -24.53 3.93 -34.86
C TYR A 634 -23.86 5.30 -35.00
N ALA A 635 -22.56 5.35 -35.29
CA ALA A 635 -21.84 6.60 -35.52
C ALA A 635 -22.51 7.47 -36.58
N ASN A 636 -22.94 6.89 -37.71
CA ASN A 636 -23.56 7.62 -38.81
C ASN A 636 -24.89 8.30 -38.45
N ARG A 637 -25.52 7.96 -37.32
CA ARG A 637 -26.77 8.56 -36.84
C ARG A 637 -26.56 9.74 -35.91
N THR A 638 -25.35 9.91 -35.37
CA THR A 638 -25.03 10.97 -34.40
C THR A 638 -24.58 12.25 -35.10
N ILE A 639 -24.51 13.39 -34.39
CA ILE A 639 -24.08 14.67 -34.96
C ILE A 639 -22.60 14.65 -35.33
N LEU A 640 -21.75 14.09 -34.45
CA LEU A 640 -20.29 14.09 -34.64
C LEU A 640 -19.80 13.00 -35.59
N LYS A 641 -20.66 12.05 -35.98
CA LYS A 641 -20.32 10.92 -36.88
C LYS A 641 -19.14 10.09 -36.39
N ARG A 642 -18.95 10.01 -35.07
CA ARG A 642 -17.89 9.23 -34.41
C ARG A 642 -18.50 8.09 -33.62
N GLU A 643 -17.85 6.93 -33.68
CA GLU A 643 -18.18 5.80 -32.82
C GLU A 643 -17.89 6.16 -31.36
N VAL A 644 -18.80 5.76 -30.47
CA VAL A 644 -18.57 5.83 -29.03
C VAL A 644 -17.95 4.50 -28.58
N VAL A 645 -16.77 4.57 -27.95
CA VAL A 645 -16.02 3.41 -27.46
C VAL A 645 -16.00 3.38 -25.93
N PRO A 646 -15.71 2.22 -25.29
CA PRO A 646 -15.66 2.10 -23.83
C PRO A 646 -14.81 3.18 -23.15
N GLU A 647 -13.68 3.55 -23.75
CA GLU A 647 -12.75 4.55 -23.22
C GLU A 647 -13.39 5.93 -23.12
N ASN A 648 -14.32 6.29 -24.02
CA ASN A 648 -15.02 7.58 -23.93
C ASN A 648 -15.93 7.66 -22.70
N VAL A 649 -16.53 6.54 -22.31
CA VAL A 649 -17.34 6.45 -21.10
C VAL A 649 -16.42 6.49 -19.87
N ALA A 650 -15.29 5.80 -19.92
CA ALA A 650 -14.27 5.83 -18.87
C ALA A 650 -13.72 7.23 -18.62
N ASP A 651 -13.45 8.01 -19.67
CA ASP A 651 -13.00 9.40 -19.57
C ASP A 651 -14.06 10.28 -18.89
N ALA A 652 -15.34 10.07 -19.17
CA ALA A 652 -16.43 10.80 -18.50
C ALA A 652 -16.54 10.45 -17.00
N VAL A 653 -16.39 9.17 -16.64
CA VAL A 653 -16.32 8.75 -15.22
C VAL A 653 -15.16 9.46 -14.54
N TYR A 654 -13.96 9.35 -15.11
CA TYR A 654 -12.73 9.96 -14.59
C TYR A 654 -12.89 11.46 -14.31
N VAL A 655 -13.45 12.22 -15.25
CA VAL A 655 -13.67 13.66 -15.08
C VAL A 655 -14.72 13.95 -14.00
N LEU A 656 -15.80 13.17 -13.92
CA LEU A 656 -16.84 13.33 -12.90
C LEU A 656 -16.34 13.03 -11.49
N THR A 657 -15.46 12.05 -11.32
CA THR A 657 -14.88 11.63 -10.03
C THR A 657 -13.62 12.40 -9.66
N GLY A 658 -13.09 13.21 -10.58
CA GLY A 658 -11.95 14.09 -10.37
C GLY A 658 -12.27 15.31 -9.49
N PRO A 659 -11.24 15.96 -8.93
CA PRO A 659 -11.40 17.11 -8.02
C PRO A 659 -12.06 18.34 -8.68
N GLU A 660 -11.97 18.46 -10.00
CA GLU A 660 -12.47 19.61 -10.76
C GLU A 660 -14.00 19.71 -10.77
N LEU A 661 -14.71 18.59 -10.66
CA LEU A 661 -16.18 18.54 -10.64
C LEU A 661 -16.77 18.27 -9.25
N SER A 662 -16.04 18.60 -8.19
CA SER A 662 -16.44 18.39 -6.77
C SER A 662 -17.77 19.04 -6.35
N ARG A 663 -18.35 19.95 -7.14
CA ARG A 663 -19.65 20.60 -6.89
C ARG A 663 -20.78 20.08 -7.79
N THR A 664 -20.56 18.99 -8.51
CA THR A 664 -21.53 18.40 -9.45
C THR A 664 -22.14 17.12 -8.88
N THR A 665 -23.46 17.13 -8.68
CA THR A 665 -24.29 15.98 -8.26
C THR A 665 -25.66 16.04 -8.92
N GLY A 666 -26.33 14.90 -9.11
CA GLY A 666 -27.61 14.75 -9.81
C GLY A 666 -27.53 14.90 -11.34
N LEU A 667 -26.32 15.08 -11.90
CA LEU A 667 -26.11 15.32 -13.32
C LEU A 667 -26.21 14.02 -14.12
N HIS A 668 -26.63 14.13 -15.38
CA HIS A 668 -26.42 13.08 -16.38
C HIS A 668 -25.56 13.63 -17.52
N VAL A 669 -24.45 12.95 -17.83
CA VAL A 669 -23.53 13.35 -18.90
C VAL A 669 -23.76 12.48 -20.14
N PRO A 670 -24.22 13.04 -21.28
CA PRO A 670 -24.29 12.31 -22.53
C PRO A 670 -22.90 11.96 -23.05
N VAL A 671 -22.69 10.70 -23.42
CA VAL A 671 -21.49 10.21 -24.11
C VAL A 671 -21.97 9.47 -25.36
N ASP A 672 -22.50 10.23 -26.31
CA ASP A 672 -23.37 9.71 -27.37
C ASP A 672 -23.01 10.23 -28.78
N SER A 673 -21.89 10.95 -28.92
CA SER A 673 -21.52 11.65 -30.17
C SER A 673 -22.57 12.64 -30.69
N GLY A 674 -23.48 13.10 -29.82
CA GLY A 674 -24.53 14.07 -30.11
C GLY A 674 -25.79 13.44 -30.70
N VAL A 675 -26.52 12.64 -29.92
CA VAL A 675 -27.85 12.14 -30.32
C VAL A 675 -28.90 13.20 -29.97
N ALA A 676 -29.31 14.00 -30.96
CA ALA A 676 -30.23 15.12 -30.76
C ALA A 676 -31.54 14.74 -30.04
N ALA A 677 -32.07 13.55 -30.32
CA ALA A 677 -33.30 13.05 -29.71
C ALA A 677 -33.14 12.63 -28.23
N ALA A 678 -31.91 12.55 -27.73
CA ALA A 678 -31.57 12.22 -26.35
C ALA A 678 -30.98 13.40 -25.57
N PHE A 679 -31.01 14.62 -26.13
CA PHE A 679 -30.56 15.82 -25.42
C PHE A 679 -31.37 16.02 -24.15
N LEU A 680 -30.66 16.09 -23.03
CA LEU A 680 -31.22 16.39 -21.72
C LEU A 680 -31.60 17.87 -21.68
N ARG A 681 -32.79 18.17 -21.16
CA ARG A 681 -33.34 19.52 -21.05
C ARG A 681 -33.64 19.85 -19.61
#